data_AF-A0A537VFD3-F1
#
_entry.id   AF-A0A537VFD3-F1
#
_cell.length_a   1.000
_cell.length_b   1.000
_cell.length_c   1.000
_cell.angle_alpha   90.00
_cell.angle_beta   90.00
_cell.angle_gamma   90.00
#
_symmetry.space_group_name_H-M   'P 1'
#
loop_
_entity.id
_entity.type
_entity.pdbx_description
1 polymer ?
#
loop_
_entity_poly.entity_id
_entity_poly.type
_entity_poly.pdbx_seq_one_letter_code
_entity_poly.pdbx_strand_id
1 'polypeptide(L)'
;MSPAAATGGLRPPVAAARLGSWWILAAATLLMLGVLGWRFVADPSLAAPTRDPAWYTWRANVVMEDDPASVVQGWGPAGLFSGGYRVTVPVEGALLQRVVGIDTYSMAKFLMLGVPILTGLALGAGAVRSRKDPVAFLTMLLATVALFLTTPYVGYLDNITVLFLLSLMLAFLSAARTSWGARTALFLIGIAAAFTHPTTCVLFGMTLLAVFVFHFVTSRFRLGEALKSDGPMLLSVGLGMSAGLASWVVGIWGASANLKDAALPPPYTKSFFVARLLEWIGSMQPVIVVPFIALAIGSTILLARRRRVPADTFDVTASWWLFPLLGIASVALGADAQVSGDPNSPVVPYYRFMNATAGPMALVGLGAFALIWWARTQRDRRSLVRGFAMIVGVVAAAWAVDAVSLTHPQIPSKVLGVVAVVAIAGLAAVASARSEGTRRVFAVAAASALVLGSLGFLLIDGVEHRWVSATNQYPNVSVRGSLAAVDVVARAAGARPLVLIVNDGDTDDPATHTNTAYGWAKTYTNVFRTGLPGTSAKYQATYLGSLENFLAGRATSSTSGSIGYDRAAESHYQELQLRERTYPVPPAVFLVREYYGGLCNGVPDCTETSRQQRLEAALAEGVAIGPDVVVIQGPGLWSPPADVVGEANVVANATVEALEHHPGPLANFPHTLLVIAILALLLLVPGGLARRWFGLDSTIDRFALIPGVSVVLVMLAGVGTLAVWRGPLTMTKGWAVVVVAIGIGVALRFADAWLRRPLDAFGRFFDDLFAVFSNRDFSVLMGYQFLAQAGQGVVQGAIFKALVFGGEKGFDISVAPSADYLLKVVLALYIPYTFLSPFVGVFIDRFERRRVAWWADILSAALVTLIVILVVFPLGSGSPEHRTWPTAGLIVGLLVAQSVARIALAIKSAALPDVLSGRDLLQGNGLSQAGGGLAQVFGIGVGTIVAGQIAPWVGVLFGAAVLLAGAMVSRQMRRVEARRHDGSLGQEVRRILRTVVAGVEEVAGRPAAALGLSAFQMLRYQFWGFVLMTFALYAKNLVQGGNADTLSQILSGVGGLVGGALGLIVAQRLKDRVPPIRLLLGSMLLLGAATVVLGGILTVAAFAALLFVGFFSFFLGKISTDTITQQAMPDDFRGRAFALYDIAYNLGFIVPAAILSVIWIEGNAARTREILVASGAIFLILTAFVAAWSRRIRPDLAPQDDLVGDEAAELARSTES
;
A
#
# COMPACT_ATOMS: atom_id res chain seq x y z
N MET A 1 -8.40 -37.12 -19.57
CA MET A 1 -7.02 -37.40 -20.06
C MET A 1 -6.15 -36.18 -19.75
N SER A 2 -5.04 -36.39 -19.04
CA SER A 2 -4.25 -35.34 -18.36
C SER A 2 -3.33 -34.58 -19.33
N PRO A 3 -3.29 -33.23 -19.32
CA PRO A 3 -2.34 -32.44 -20.09
C PRO A 3 -0.99 -32.38 -19.35
N ALA A 4 -0.30 -33.51 -19.26
CA ALA A 4 1.04 -33.61 -18.65
C ALA A 4 2.15 -33.97 -19.67
N ALA A 5 1.82 -34.20 -20.94
CA ALA A 5 2.75 -34.79 -21.90
C ALA A 5 3.40 -33.83 -22.92
N ALA A 6 3.08 -32.53 -22.92
CA ALA A 6 3.49 -31.62 -24.02
C ALA A 6 4.38 -30.44 -23.61
N THR A 7 5.27 -30.61 -22.64
CA THR A 7 6.42 -29.70 -22.48
C THR A 7 7.69 -30.53 -22.28
N GLY A 8 8.61 -30.48 -23.24
CA GLY A 8 9.94 -31.09 -23.17
C GLY A 8 10.81 -30.49 -22.07
N GLY A 9 10.47 -30.74 -20.81
CA GLY A 9 11.28 -30.41 -19.65
C GLY A 9 12.37 -31.46 -19.52
N LEU A 10 13.60 -31.11 -19.88
CA LEU A 10 14.79 -31.85 -19.46
C LEU A 10 14.71 -32.08 -17.94
N ARG A 11 14.61 -33.34 -17.51
CA ARG A 11 14.76 -33.69 -16.08
C ARG A 11 16.05 -33.04 -15.57
N PRO A 12 16.04 -32.38 -14.40
CA PRO A 12 17.25 -31.83 -13.84
C PRO A 12 18.29 -32.96 -13.69
N PRO A 13 19.57 -32.74 -14.03
CA PRO A 13 20.62 -33.72 -13.82
C PRO A 13 20.63 -34.18 -12.37
N VAL A 14 20.97 -35.45 -12.12
CA VAL A 14 20.88 -36.12 -10.81
C VAL A 14 21.53 -35.32 -9.67
N ALA A 15 22.63 -34.63 -9.94
CA ALA A 15 23.30 -33.74 -8.98
C ALA A 15 22.42 -32.55 -8.53
N ALA A 16 21.66 -31.95 -9.45
CA ALA A 16 20.72 -30.88 -9.12
C ALA A 16 19.52 -31.39 -8.32
N ALA A 17 19.04 -32.62 -8.59
CA ALA A 17 17.99 -33.22 -7.78
C ALA A 17 18.40 -33.44 -6.31
N ARG A 18 19.69 -33.76 -6.04
CA ARG A 18 20.22 -33.90 -4.68
C ARG A 18 20.24 -32.57 -3.92
N LEU A 19 20.58 -31.45 -4.59
CA LEU A 19 20.60 -30.10 -3.99
C LEU A 19 19.23 -29.62 -3.48
N GLY A 20 18.13 -30.18 -3.98
CA GLY A 20 16.78 -29.90 -3.49
C GLY A 20 16.33 -30.76 -2.31
N SER A 21 17.21 -31.59 -1.74
CA SER A 21 16.88 -32.45 -0.59
C SER A 21 16.79 -31.65 0.71
N TRP A 22 15.88 -32.05 1.60
CA TRP A 22 15.58 -31.31 2.82
C TRP A 22 16.80 -31.08 3.73
N TRP A 23 17.74 -32.02 3.79
CA TRP A 23 18.93 -31.90 4.64
C TRP A 23 19.95 -30.89 4.10
N ILE A 24 20.06 -30.71 2.78
CA ILE A 24 20.90 -29.65 2.20
C ILE A 24 20.29 -28.28 2.46
N LEU A 25 18.96 -28.16 2.29
CA LEU A 25 18.24 -26.92 2.60
C LEU A 25 18.38 -26.57 4.08
N ALA A 26 18.25 -27.56 4.96
CA ALA A 26 18.46 -27.41 6.40
C ALA A 26 19.90 -27.00 6.71
N ALA A 27 20.90 -27.67 6.15
CA ALA A 27 22.31 -27.33 6.36
C ALA A 27 22.64 -25.90 5.90
N ALA A 28 22.15 -25.48 4.73
CA ALA A 28 22.34 -24.12 4.24
C ALA A 28 21.65 -23.08 5.14
N THR A 29 20.43 -23.38 5.61
CA THR A 29 19.69 -22.51 6.52
C THR A 29 20.38 -22.39 7.88
N LEU A 30 20.85 -23.51 8.44
CA LEU A 30 21.60 -23.56 9.70
C LEU A 30 22.94 -22.84 9.58
N LEU A 31 23.63 -22.96 8.44
CA LEU A 31 24.86 -22.22 8.17
C LEU A 31 24.60 -20.71 8.22
N MET A 32 23.56 -20.23 7.54
CA MET A 32 23.22 -18.80 7.54
C MET A 32 22.75 -18.31 8.92
N LEU A 33 21.97 -19.10 9.64
CA LEU A 33 21.60 -18.82 11.04
C LEU A 33 22.84 -18.74 11.94
N GLY A 34 23.79 -19.65 11.76
CA GLY A 34 25.06 -19.66 12.48
C GLY A 34 25.88 -18.40 12.19
N VAL A 35 25.99 -18.00 10.92
CA VAL A 35 26.71 -16.77 10.52
C VAL A 35 26.08 -15.52 11.17
N LEU A 36 24.75 -15.40 11.15
CA LEU A 36 24.07 -14.24 11.76
C LEU A 36 24.11 -14.28 13.29
N GLY A 37 24.02 -15.47 13.88
CA GLY A 37 23.82 -15.70 15.31
C GLY A 37 25.10 -15.91 16.12
N TRP A 38 26.24 -16.20 15.49
CA TRP A 38 27.45 -16.63 16.19
C TRP A 38 27.93 -15.63 17.25
N ARG A 39 27.86 -14.33 16.98
CA ARG A 39 28.28 -13.30 17.95
C ARG A 39 27.40 -13.31 19.21
N PHE A 40 26.09 -13.54 19.08
CA PHE A 40 25.20 -13.69 20.24
C PHE A 40 25.42 -14.98 21.02
N VAL A 41 25.89 -16.04 20.36
CA VAL A 41 26.24 -17.30 21.02
C VAL A 41 27.59 -17.17 21.75
N ALA A 42 28.55 -16.48 21.14
CA ALA A 42 29.87 -16.23 21.70
C ALA A 42 29.82 -15.25 22.88
N ASP A 43 28.98 -14.23 22.79
CA ASP A 43 28.73 -13.26 23.86
C ASP A 43 27.22 -13.02 24.02
N PRO A 44 26.55 -13.75 24.94
CA PRO A 44 25.13 -13.59 25.21
C PRO A 44 24.75 -12.21 25.76
N SER A 45 25.71 -11.48 26.33
CA SER A 45 25.47 -10.12 26.86
C SER A 45 25.11 -9.14 25.74
N LEU A 46 25.53 -9.42 24.49
CA LEU A 46 25.29 -8.56 23.35
C LEU A 46 23.80 -8.32 23.11
N ALA A 47 23.41 -7.05 23.01
CA ALA A 47 22.08 -6.64 22.59
C ALA A 47 21.96 -6.59 21.06
N ALA A 48 20.74 -6.36 20.57
CA ALA A 48 20.50 -6.14 19.15
C ALA A 48 21.35 -4.97 18.61
N PRO A 49 21.90 -5.06 17.37
CA PRO A 49 22.90 -4.14 16.82
C PRO A 49 22.30 -2.79 16.34
N THR A 50 21.04 -2.54 16.66
CA THR A 50 20.29 -1.36 16.21
C THR A 50 19.68 -0.69 17.42
N ARG A 51 19.38 0.62 17.30
CA ARG A 51 18.89 1.44 18.43
C ARG A 51 17.36 1.51 18.51
N ASP A 52 16.67 1.08 17.47
CA ASP A 52 15.21 1.03 17.40
C ASP A 52 14.51 -0.22 17.97
N PRO A 53 15.17 -1.36 18.31
CA PRO A 53 14.51 -2.52 18.92
C PRO A 53 13.72 -2.17 20.18
N ALA A 54 14.21 -1.21 20.95
CA ALA A 54 13.56 -0.69 22.13
C ALA A 54 12.11 -0.24 21.86
N TRP A 55 11.84 0.35 20.70
CA TRP A 55 10.49 0.77 20.30
C TRP A 55 9.51 -0.41 20.26
N TYR A 56 9.96 -1.58 19.80
CA TYR A 56 9.15 -2.80 19.74
C TYR A 56 9.07 -3.47 21.11
N THR A 57 10.16 -3.45 21.86
CA THR A 57 10.23 -4.04 23.20
C THR A 57 9.23 -3.39 24.15
N TRP A 58 9.22 -2.06 24.30
CA TRP A 58 8.28 -1.42 25.23
C TRP A 58 6.83 -1.56 24.76
N ARG A 59 6.58 -1.58 23.44
CA ARG A 59 5.23 -1.83 22.90
C ARG A 59 4.77 -3.26 23.11
N ALA A 60 5.67 -4.24 23.09
CA ALA A 60 5.34 -5.61 23.51
C ALA A 60 4.94 -5.62 25.00
N ASN A 61 5.62 -4.86 25.87
CA ASN A 61 5.22 -4.71 27.27
C ASN A 61 3.81 -4.10 27.40
N VAL A 62 3.48 -3.08 26.60
CA VAL A 62 2.11 -2.52 26.54
C VAL A 62 1.10 -3.60 26.14
N VAL A 63 1.37 -4.40 25.11
CA VAL A 63 0.48 -5.51 24.71
C VAL A 63 0.29 -6.52 25.85
N MET A 64 1.32 -6.76 26.66
CA MET A 64 1.31 -7.74 27.74
C MET A 64 0.65 -7.25 29.03
N GLU A 65 0.55 -5.94 29.26
CA GLU A 65 0.14 -5.36 30.55
C GLU A 65 -1.02 -4.37 30.47
N ASP A 66 -1.32 -3.78 29.30
CA ASP A 66 -2.39 -2.78 29.11
C ASP A 66 -3.37 -3.17 27.99
N ASP A 67 -4.37 -2.33 27.74
CA ASP A 67 -5.30 -2.48 26.62
C ASP A 67 -4.56 -2.40 25.27
N PRO A 68 -4.86 -3.29 24.29
CA PRO A 68 -4.22 -3.26 22.97
C PRO A 68 -4.41 -1.91 22.23
N ALA A 69 -5.46 -1.15 22.52
CA ALA A 69 -5.66 0.20 21.99
C ALA A 69 -4.52 1.16 22.38
N SER A 70 -3.90 0.98 23.55
CA SER A 70 -2.76 1.82 23.99
C SER A 70 -1.59 1.76 23.01
N VAL A 71 -1.38 0.63 22.31
CA VAL A 71 -0.33 0.50 21.30
C VAL A 71 -0.54 1.45 20.11
N VAL A 72 -1.81 1.74 19.77
CA VAL A 72 -2.17 2.54 18.59
C VAL A 72 -2.46 4.00 18.91
N GLN A 73 -2.41 4.41 20.19
CA GLN A 73 -2.56 5.80 20.60
C GLN A 73 -1.39 6.69 20.13
N GLY A 74 -1.63 8.00 20.08
CA GLY A 74 -0.60 9.00 19.85
C GLY A 74 0.34 9.09 21.05
N TRP A 75 1.65 9.02 20.79
CA TRP A 75 2.67 8.99 21.82
C TRP A 75 3.70 10.10 21.61
N GLY A 76 3.96 10.89 22.66
CA GLY A 76 4.99 11.93 22.73
C GLY A 76 4.77 13.13 21.80
N PRO A 77 5.77 14.04 21.73
CA PRO A 77 5.61 15.37 21.13
C PRO A 77 5.24 15.27 19.64
N ALA A 78 4.17 15.96 19.24
CA ALA A 78 3.62 15.90 17.87
C ALA A 78 3.37 14.47 17.35
N GLY A 79 3.11 13.52 18.25
CA GLY A 79 2.90 12.11 17.91
C GLY A 79 4.18 11.34 17.57
N LEU A 80 5.38 11.85 17.87
CA LEU A 80 6.70 11.30 17.51
C LEU A 80 6.87 9.77 17.65
N PHE A 81 6.21 9.14 18.63
CA PHE A 81 6.27 7.69 18.88
C PHE A 81 4.99 6.95 18.44
N SER A 82 4.12 7.60 17.68
CA SER A 82 3.03 6.94 16.99
C SER A 82 3.61 5.94 16.00
N GLY A 83 3.06 4.74 16.02
CA GLY A 83 3.27 3.75 14.97
C GLY A 83 2.07 3.59 14.07
N GLY A 84 0.96 4.29 14.35
CA GLY A 84 -0.37 3.82 13.98
C GLY A 84 -0.56 2.36 14.40
N TYR A 85 -1.09 1.56 13.49
CA TYR A 85 -1.30 0.11 13.65
C TYR A 85 -0.09 -0.77 13.31
N ARG A 86 1.16 -0.29 13.43
CA ARG A 86 2.38 -1.15 13.42
C ARG A 86 2.40 -2.06 14.64
N VAL A 87 1.54 -3.08 14.65
CA VAL A 87 1.22 -3.87 15.84
C VAL A 87 1.73 -5.30 15.76
N THR A 88 2.12 -5.76 14.57
CA THR A 88 2.47 -7.17 14.38
C THR A 88 3.72 -7.56 15.15
N VAL A 89 4.77 -6.76 15.02
CA VAL A 89 6.04 -7.01 15.73
C VAL A 89 5.85 -6.93 17.25
N PRO A 90 5.14 -5.94 17.83
CA PRO A 90 4.78 -5.96 19.25
C PRO A 90 3.96 -7.19 19.69
N VAL A 91 2.95 -7.61 18.91
CA VAL A 91 2.11 -8.77 19.23
C VAL A 91 2.91 -10.07 19.17
N GLU A 92 3.73 -10.25 18.13
CA GLU A 92 4.63 -11.40 18.01
C GLU A 92 5.67 -11.39 19.14
N GLY A 93 6.26 -10.24 19.44
CA GLY A 93 7.17 -10.06 20.57
C GLY A 93 6.55 -10.46 21.90
N ALA A 94 5.32 -10.02 22.16
CA ALA A 94 4.58 -10.39 23.36
C ALA A 94 4.27 -11.90 23.42
N LEU A 95 3.99 -12.55 22.28
CA LEU A 95 3.81 -14.00 22.20
C LEU A 95 5.11 -14.76 22.45
N LEU A 96 6.24 -14.30 21.90
CA LEU A 96 7.56 -14.87 22.18
C LEU A 96 7.89 -14.81 23.68
N GLN A 97 7.53 -13.71 24.35
CA GLN A 97 7.76 -13.59 25.79
C GLN A 97 6.78 -14.43 26.62
N ARG A 98 5.47 -14.35 26.36
CA ARG A 98 4.43 -14.99 27.19
C ARG A 98 4.24 -16.49 26.94
N VAL A 99 4.50 -16.95 25.72
CA VAL A 99 4.23 -18.34 25.32
C VAL A 99 5.52 -19.12 25.14
N VAL A 100 6.48 -18.57 24.39
CA VAL A 100 7.74 -19.26 24.12
C VAL A 100 8.68 -19.21 25.32
N GLY A 101 8.62 -18.13 26.11
CA GLY A 101 9.48 -17.92 27.27
C GLY A 101 10.84 -17.29 26.93
N ILE A 102 10.91 -16.50 25.85
CA ILE A 102 12.10 -15.73 25.49
C ILE A 102 12.10 -14.42 26.29
N ASP A 103 13.24 -14.01 26.85
CA ASP A 103 13.34 -12.75 27.60
C ASP A 103 13.16 -11.50 26.70
N THR A 104 12.85 -10.38 27.35
CA THR A 104 12.56 -9.07 26.75
C THR A 104 13.62 -8.59 25.75
N TYR A 105 14.91 -8.80 26.03
CA TYR A 105 16.00 -8.33 25.19
C TYR A 105 16.41 -9.37 24.14
N SER A 106 16.27 -10.67 24.42
CA SER A 106 16.49 -11.74 23.44
C SER A 106 15.39 -11.83 22.39
N MET A 107 14.18 -11.35 22.69
CA MET A 107 13.09 -11.22 21.72
C MET A 107 13.54 -10.46 20.47
N ALA A 108 14.20 -9.30 20.64
CA ALA A 108 14.71 -8.50 19.54
C ALA A 108 15.79 -9.25 18.73
N LYS A 109 16.72 -9.93 19.43
CA LYS A 109 17.77 -10.75 18.79
C LYS A 109 17.13 -11.81 17.89
N PHE A 110 16.15 -12.54 18.42
CA PHE A 110 15.48 -13.62 17.71
C PHE A 110 14.80 -13.14 16.42
N LEU A 111 14.07 -12.03 16.47
CA LEU A 111 13.41 -11.46 15.29
C LEU A 111 14.41 -10.97 14.23
N MET A 112 15.49 -10.30 14.65
CA MET A 112 16.53 -9.81 13.73
C MET A 112 17.30 -10.94 13.03
N LEU A 113 17.41 -12.11 13.67
CA LEU A 113 18.04 -13.30 13.11
C LEU A 113 17.08 -14.09 12.22
N GLY A 114 15.85 -14.31 12.71
CA GLY A 114 14.88 -15.19 12.08
C GLY A 114 14.24 -14.60 10.82
N VAL A 115 13.88 -13.31 10.83
CA VAL A 115 13.14 -12.69 9.73
C VAL A 115 13.95 -12.65 8.41
N PRO A 116 15.25 -12.30 8.40
CA PRO A 116 16.07 -12.39 7.18
C PRO A 116 16.12 -13.81 6.59
N ILE A 117 16.19 -14.82 7.46
CA ILE A 117 16.21 -16.23 7.05
C ILE A 117 14.87 -16.61 6.44
N LEU A 118 13.75 -16.29 7.11
CA LEU A 118 12.41 -16.53 6.58
C LEU A 118 12.18 -15.83 5.23
N THR A 119 12.73 -14.63 5.05
CA THR A 119 12.71 -13.91 3.76
C THR A 119 13.46 -14.68 2.68
N GLY A 120 14.67 -15.16 2.98
CA GLY A 120 15.48 -15.94 2.05
C GLY A 120 14.82 -17.27 1.67
N LEU A 121 14.16 -17.94 2.63
CA LEU A 121 13.37 -19.14 2.38
C LEU A 121 12.19 -18.86 1.42
N ALA A 122 11.43 -17.79 1.67
CA ALA A 122 10.31 -17.38 0.84
C ALA A 122 10.73 -17.04 -0.61
N LEU A 123 11.77 -16.21 -0.77
CA LEU A 123 12.32 -15.87 -2.09
C LEU A 123 12.90 -17.10 -2.79
N GLY A 124 13.59 -17.98 -2.06
CA GLY A 124 14.13 -19.22 -2.59
C GLY A 124 13.04 -20.15 -3.12
N ALA A 125 11.93 -20.31 -2.39
CA ALA A 125 10.79 -21.10 -2.85
C ALA A 125 10.15 -20.50 -4.12
N GLY A 126 9.93 -19.19 -4.15
CA GLY A 126 9.43 -18.49 -5.34
C GLY A 126 10.36 -18.65 -6.55
N ALA A 127 11.67 -18.52 -6.35
CA ALA A 127 12.67 -18.70 -7.40
C ALA A 127 12.69 -20.13 -7.94
N VAL A 128 12.56 -21.14 -7.08
CA VAL A 128 12.48 -22.55 -7.52
C VAL A 128 11.17 -22.81 -8.28
N ARG A 129 10.04 -22.24 -7.85
CA ARG A 129 8.77 -22.34 -8.59
C ARG A 129 8.87 -21.76 -10.01
N SER A 130 9.56 -20.63 -10.18
CA SER A 130 9.82 -20.00 -11.48
C SER A 130 10.86 -20.77 -12.32
N ARG A 131 12.06 -21.00 -11.76
CA ARG A 131 13.23 -21.52 -12.49
C ARG A 131 13.29 -23.05 -12.58
N LYS A 132 12.57 -23.76 -11.71
CA LYS A 132 12.53 -25.23 -11.60
C LYS A 132 13.90 -25.87 -11.34
N ASP A 133 14.83 -25.16 -10.68
CA ASP A 133 16.15 -25.66 -10.30
C ASP A 133 16.46 -25.25 -8.84
N PRO A 134 16.80 -26.19 -7.94
CA PRO A 134 17.05 -25.90 -6.53
C PRO A 134 18.29 -25.05 -6.26
N VAL A 135 19.21 -24.88 -7.22
CA VAL A 135 20.32 -23.91 -7.07
C VAL A 135 19.80 -22.49 -6.85
N ALA A 136 18.64 -22.15 -7.44
CA ALA A 136 18.01 -20.85 -7.25
C ALA A 136 17.64 -20.59 -5.78
N PHE A 137 17.34 -21.63 -5.01
CA PHE A 137 17.07 -21.50 -3.57
C PHE A 137 18.33 -21.06 -2.81
N LEU A 138 19.46 -21.73 -3.06
CA LEU A 138 20.72 -21.48 -2.36
C LEU A 138 21.27 -20.08 -2.68
N THR A 139 21.19 -19.66 -3.95
CA THR A 139 21.65 -18.32 -4.35
C THR A 139 20.75 -17.23 -3.78
N MET A 140 19.43 -17.47 -3.68
CA MET A 140 18.50 -16.53 -3.03
C MET A 140 18.79 -16.40 -1.55
N LEU A 141 18.96 -17.52 -0.83
CA LEU A 141 19.23 -17.50 0.59
C LEU A 141 20.53 -16.72 0.90
N LEU A 142 21.61 -17.01 0.16
CA LEU A 142 22.88 -16.31 0.32
C LEU A 142 22.77 -14.82 0.00
N ALA A 143 22.17 -14.46 -1.14
CA ALA A 143 22.03 -13.06 -1.55
C ALA A 143 21.18 -12.24 -0.56
N THR A 144 20.10 -12.85 -0.06
CA THR A 144 19.20 -12.21 0.90
C THR A 144 19.93 -11.90 2.20
N VAL A 145 20.61 -12.89 2.79
CA VAL A 145 21.33 -12.72 4.05
C VAL A 145 22.46 -11.70 3.91
N ALA A 146 23.25 -11.78 2.83
CA ALA A 146 24.33 -10.84 2.58
C ALA A 146 23.84 -9.38 2.48
N LEU A 147 22.69 -9.15 1.83
CA LEU A 147 22.13 -7.80 1.67
C LEU A 147 21.41 -7.29 2.91
N PHE A 148 20.87 -8.16 3.77
CA PHE A 148 20.31 -7.72 5.06
C PHE A 148 21.37 -7.19 6.04
N LEU A 149 22.64 -7.59 5.85
CA LEU A 149 23.79 -7.07 6.61
C LEU A 149 24.33 -5.72 6.10
N THR A 150 23.68 -5.11 5.11
CA THR A 150 23.93 -3.72 4.74
C THR A 150 23.46 -2.79 5.85
N THR A 151 23.85 -1.51 5.82
CA THR A 151 23.64 -0.58 6.94
C THR A 151 22.17 -0.58 7.39
N PRO A 152 21.88 -0.93 8.67
CA PRO A 152 20.52 -0.97 9.18
C PRO A 152 19.85 0.40 9.16
N TYR A 153 18.53 0.40 9.16
CA TYR A 153 17.71 1.60 9.06
C TYR A 153 16.93 1.88 10.34
N VAL A 154 16.40 3.10 10.47
CA VAL A 154 15.39 3.41 11.50
C VAL A 154 14.08 2.68 11.19
N GLY A 155 13.49 2.00 12.17
CA GLY A 155 12.36 1.10 11.95
C GLY A 155 12.82 -0.14 11.20
N TYR A 156 13.87 -0.80 11.65
CA TYR A 156 14.44 -1.95 10.98
C TYR A 156 13.49 -3.15 11.08
N LEU A 157 13.03 -3.49 12.29
CA LEU A 157 12.25 -4.72 12.53
C LEU A 157 10.92 -4.76 11.77
N ASP A 158 10.13 -3.68 11.75
CA ASP A 158 8.89 -3.64 10.97
C ASP A 158 9.15 -3.66 9.45
N ASN A 159 10.18 -2.95 8.98
CA ASN A 159 10.59 -2.97 7.57
C ASN A 159 11.02 -4.38 7.14
N ILE A 160 11.92 -5.05 7.86
CA ILE A 160 12.34 -6.40 7.47
C ILE A 160 11.18 -7.41 7.58
N THR A 161 10.27 -7.23 8.55
CA THR A 161 9.11 -8.10 8.73
C THR A 161 8.11 -7.93 7.58
N VAL A 162 7.83 -6.70 7.16
CA VAL A 162 6.96 -6.50 5.99
C VAL A 162 7.63 -7.00 4.72
N LEU A 163 8.95 -6.81 4.55
CA LEU A 163 9.68 -7.33 3.39
C LEU A 163 9.67 -8.86 3.33
N PHE A 164 9.73 -9.53 4.49
CA PHE A 164 9.49 -10.97 4.61
C PHE A 164 8.08 -11.32 4.11
N LEU A 165 7.04 -10.66 4.61
CA LEU A 165 5.66 -10.94 4.21
C LEU A 165 5.45 -10.72 2.70
N LEU A 166 5.97 -9.63 2.15
CA LEU A 166 5.88 -9.36 0.72
C LEU A 166 6.67 -10.38 -0.12
N SER A 167 7.83 -10.82 0.35
CA SER A 167 8.59 -11.90 -0.27
C SER A 167 7.85 -13.24 -0.23
N LEU A 168 7.11 -13.50 0.85
CA LEU A 168 6.23 -14.66 0.96
C LEU A 168 5.09 -14.60 -0.07
N MET A 169 4.52 -13.42 -0.32
CA MET A 169 3.50 -13.26 -1.39
C MET A 169 4.04 -13.68 -2.77
N LEU A 170 5.30 -13.32 -3.10
CA LEU A 170 5.91 -13.63 -4.38
C LEU A 170 5.85 -15.13 -4.72
N ALA A 171 5.95 -16.01 -3.72
CA ALA A 171 5.87 -17.45 -3.90
C ALA A 171 4.47 -17.94 -4.33
N PHE A 172 3.41 -17.16 -4.09
CA PHE A 172 2.01 -17.52 -4.39
C PHE A 172 1.44 -16.82 -5.63
N LEU A 173 2.09 -15.77 -6.16
CA LEU A 173 1.55 -14.95 -7.26
C LEU A 173 1.17 -15.78 -8.50
N SER A 174 2.08 -16.63 -8.97
CA SER A 174 1.83 -17.46 -10.16
C SER A 174 0.73 -18.51 -9.92
N ALA A 175 0.71 -19.11 -8.73
CA ALA A 175 -0.28 -20.12 -8.33
C ALA A 175 -1.69 -19.53 -8.12
N ALA A 176 -1.81 -18.24 -7.80
CA ALA A 176 -3.08 -17.58 -7.59
C ALA A 176 -3.98 -17.56 -8.83
N ARG A 177 -3.41 -17.75 -10.04
CA ARG A 177 -4.18 -17.90 -11.27
C ARG A 177 -5.18 -19.06 -11.19
N THR A 178 -4.78 -20.19 -10.62
CA THR A 178 -5.54 -21.44 -10.67
C THR A 178 -5.91 -22.02 -9.31
N SER A 179 -5.31 -21.54 -8.21
CA SER A 179 -5.51 -22.09 -6.86
C SER A 179 -6.17 -21.09 -5.91
N TRP A 180 -7.32 -21.48 -5.34
CA TRP A 180 -7.95 -20.77 -4.23
C TRP A 180 -7.09 -20.73 -2.97
N GLY A 181 -6.27 -21.75 -2.74
CA GLY A 181 -5.28 -21.75 -1.67
C GLY A 181 -4.30 -20.61 -1.79
N ALA A 182 -3.70 -20.44 -2.97
CA ALA A 182 -2.77 -19.34 -3.23
C ALA A 182 -3.45 -17.97 -3.14
N ARG A 183 -4.68 -17.83 -3.64
CA ARG A 183 -5.50 -16.61 -3.47
C ARG A 183 -5.75 -16.29 -1.99
N THR A 184 -6.09 -17.30 -1.20
CA THR A 184 -6.28 -17.17 0.26
C THR A 184 -4.98 -16.75 0.95
N ALA A 185 -3.83 -17.34 0.58
CA ALA A 185 -2.53 -16.95 1.11
C ALA A 185 -2.24 -15.47 0.83
N LEU A 186 -2.39 -15.03 -0.42
CA LEU A 186 -2.20 -13.62 -0.81
C LEU A 186 -3.10 -12.66 -0.03
N PHE A 187 -4.36 -13.05 0.20
CA PHE A 187 -5.30 -12.27 0.99
C PHE A 187 -4.86 -12.15 2.46
N LEU A 188 -4.53 -13.27 3.12
CA LEU A 188 -4.10 -13.28 4.52
C LEU A 188 -2.76 -12.54 4.72
N ILE A 189 -1.79 -12.78 3.84
CA ILE A 189 -0.51 -12.07 3.87
C ILE A 189 -0.73 -10.57 3.59
N GLY A 190 -1.72 -10.20 2.77
CA GLY A 190 -2.08 -8.80 2.49
C GLY A 190 -2.59 -8.07 3.72
N ILE A 191 -3.47 -8.73 4.51
CA ILE A 191 -3.92 -8.22 5.80
C ILE A 191 -2.72 -8.07 6.74
N ALA A 192 -1.87 -9.10 6.79
CA ALA A 192 -0.71 -9.10 7.66
C ALA A 192 0.27 -7.96 7.34
N ALA A 193 0.61 -7.80 6.06
CA ALA A 193 1.51 -6.75 5.58
C ALA A 193 0.97 -5.34 5.86
N ALA A 194 -0.36 -5.16 5.77
CA ALA A 194 -1.00 -3.93 6.18
C ALA A 194 -0.71 -3.67 7.67
N PHE A 195 -1.05 -4.60 8.58
CA PHE A 195 -0.77 -4.46 10.03
C PHE A 195 0.71 -4.30 10.38
N THR A 196 1.64 -4.83 9.57
CA THR A 196 3.07 -4.68 9.85
C THR A 196 3.57 -3.30 9.46
N HIS A 197 3.36 -2.90 8.20
CA HIS A 197 3.88 -1.63 7.70
C HIS A 197 3.01 -1.08 6.55
N PRO A 198 2.01 -0.23 6.85
CA PRO A 198 1.07 0.35 5.87
C PRO A 198 1.69 0.87 4.58
N THR A 199 2.73 1.69 4.72
CA THR A 199 3.22 2.46 3.59
C THR A 199 3.96 1.57 2.62
N THR A 200 4.71 0.59 3.13
CA THR A 200 5.41 -0.41 2.29
C THR A 200 4.40 -1.33 1.60
N CYS A 201 3.33 -1.70 2.31
CA CYS A 201 2.21 -2.46 1.75
C CYS A 201 1.58 -1.75 0.53
N VAL A 202 1.30 -0.44 0.64
CA VAL A 202 0.74 0.37 -0.47
C VAL A 202 1.74 0.48 -1.63
N LEU A 203 3.03 0.73 -1.35
CA LEU A 203 4.07 0.79 -2.39
C LEU A 203 4.16 -0.53 -3.17
N PHE A 204 4.06 -1.68 -2.49
CA PHE A 204 4.04 -2.98 -3.15
C PHE A 204 2.77 -3.22 -3.97
N GLY A 205 1.61 -2.78 -3.49
CA GLY A 205 0.37 -2.78 -4.28
C GLY A 205 0.54 -2.01 -5.60
N MET A 206 1.22 -0.86 -5.58
CA MET A 206 1.57 -0.12 -6.80
C MET A 206 2.54 -0.87 -7.71
N THR A 207 3.52 -1.59 -7.15
CA THR A 207 4.38 -2.50 -7.93
C THR A 207 3.55 -3.56 -8.66
N LEU A 208 2.58 -4.20 -8.01
CA LEU A 208 1.73 -5.20 -8.66
C LEU A 208 0.86 -4.59 -9.76
N LEU A 209 0.35 -3.36 -9.57
CA LEU A 209 -0.34 -2.62 -10.62
C LEU A 209 0.59 -2.30 -11.80
N ALA A 210 1.86 -1.94 -11.54
CA ALA A 210 2.85 -1.73 -12.59
C ALA A 210 3.14 -3.02 -13.39
N VAL A 211 3.18 -4.19 -12.71
CA VAL A 211 3.28 -5.50 -13.38
C VAL A 211 2.08 -5.75 -14.30
N PHE A 212 0.86 -5.45 -13.85
CA PHE A 212 -0.33 -5.54 -14.68
C PHE A 212 -0.28 -4.61 -15.89
N VAL A 213 0.14 -3.36 -15.70
CA VAL A 213 0.33 -2.41 -16.81
C VAL A 213 1.39 -2.94 -17.79
N PHE A 214 2.47 -3.53 -17.29
CA PHE A 214 3.48 -4.15 -18.13
C PHE A 214 2.93 -5.32 -18.95
N HIS A 215 2.15 -6.22 -18.36
CA HIS A 215 1.47 -7.29 -19.11
C HIS A 215 0.42 -6.76 -20.08
N PHE A 216 -0.31 -5.71 -19.72
CA PHE A 216 -1.24 -5.04 -20.62
C PHE A 216 -0.53 -4.44 -21.84
N VAL A 217 0.60 -3.75 -21.65
CA VAL A 217 1.37 -3.16 -22.77
C VAL A 217 2.03 -4.26 -23.61
N THR A 218 2.64 -5.27 -22.98
CA THR A 218 3.35 -6.36 -23.70
C THR A 218 2.40 -7.32 -24.42
N SER A 219 1.15 -7.45 -23.96
CA SER A 219 0.06 -8.11 -24.68
C SER A 219 -0.54 -7.25 -25.81
N ARG A 220 0.10 -6.12 -26.15
CA ARG A 220 -0.35 -5.14 -27.15
C ARG A 220 -1.73 -4.57 -26.80
N PHE A 221 -1.93 -4.21 -25.54
CA PHE A 221 -3.15 -3.58 -25.02
C PHE A 221 -4.38 -4.52 -25.04
N ARG A 222 -4.17 -5.83 -24.88
CA ARG A 222 -5.25 -6.82 -24.76
C ARG A 222 -5.65 -6.97 -23.30
N LEU A 223 -6.66 -6.22 -22.89
CA LEU A 223 -7.10 -6.18 -21.49
C LEU A 223 -7.48 -7.57 -20.94
N GLY A 224 -8.15 -8.41 -21.74
CA GLY A 224 -8.49 -9.78 -21.34
C GLY A 224 -7.30 -10.68 -21.03
N GLU A 225 -6.19 -10.56 -21.77
CA GLU A 225 -4.97 -11.35 -21.50
C GLU A 225 -4.32 -10.92 -20.18
N ALA A 226 -4.25 -9.61 -19.92
CA ALA A 226 -3.73 -9.07 -18.67
C ALA A 226 -4.61 -9.42 -17.46
N LEU A 227 -5.94 -9.28 -17.59
CA LEU A 227 -6.90 -9.64 -16.53
C LEU A 227 -6.84 -11.13 -16.18
N LYS A 228 -6.74 -12.00 -17.19
CA LYS A 228 -6.59 -13.44 -16.97
C LYS A 228 -5.26 -13.79 -16.30
N SER A 229 -4.21 -13.03 -16.61
CA SER A 229 -2.88 -13.22 -16.03
C SER A 229 -2.80 -12.79 -14.57
N ASP A 230 -3.25 -11.57 -14.25
CA ASP A 230 -2.92 -10.92 -12.98
C ASP A 230 -4.15 -10.60 -12.13
N GLY A 231 -5.35 -10.61 -12.71
CA GLY A 231 -6.60 -10.28 -12.03
C GLY A 231 -6.84 -11.06 -10.73
N PRO A 232 -6.72 -12.40 -10.71
CA PRO A 232 -6.91 -13.17 -9.49
C PRO A 232 -5.94 -12.79 -8.36
N MET A 233 -4.68 -12.51 -8.72
CA MET A 233 -3.63 -12.10 -7.79
C MET A 233 -3.91 -10.69 -7.26
N LEU A 234 -4.16 -9.73 -8.16
CA LEU A 234 -4.45 -8.34 -7.80
C LEU A 234 -5.68 -8.22 -6.91
N LEU A 235 -6.74 -8.97 -7.22
CA LEU A 235 -7.96 -8.98 -6.42
C LEU A 235 -7.72 -9.54 -5.03
N SER A 236 -6.99 -10.66 -4.92
CA SER A 236 -6.69 -11.28 -3.62
C SER A 236 -5.82 -10.39 -2.74
N VAL A 237 -4.71 -9.86 -3.30
CA VAL A 237 -3.81 -8.94 -2.57
C VAL A 237 -4.53 -7.64 -2.23
N GLY A 238 -5.19 -7.02 -3.22
CA GLY A 238 -5.89 -5.75 -3.04
C GLY A 238 -6.98 -5.83 -1.98
N LEU A 239 -7.78 -6.89 -1.96
CA LEU A 239 -8.79 -7.11 -0.91
C LEU A 239 -8.16 -7.34 0.46
N GLY A 240 -7.07 -8.13 0.53
CA GLY A 240 -6.37 -8.38 1.80
C GLY A 240 -5.78 -7.11 2.40
N MET A 241 -5.04 -6.35 1.59
CA MET A 241 -4.49 -5.05 1.98
C MET A 241 -5.60 -4.08 2.39
N SER A 242 -6.67 -3.99 1.61
CA SER A 242 -7.80 -3.11 1.92
C SER A 242 -8.50 -3.50 3.21
N ALA A 243 -8.68 -4.79 3.48
CA ALA A 243 -9.27 -5.28 4.73
C ALA A 243 -8.39 -4.92 5.95
N GLY A 244 -7.08 -5.10 5.84
CA GLY A 244 -6.13 -4.70 6.89
C GLY A 244 -6.14 -3.19 7.14
N LEU A 245 -6.08 -2.38 6.07
CA LEU A 245 -6.15 -0.91 6.17
C LEU A 245 -7.50 -0.42 6.71
N ALA A 246 -8.62 -1.01 6.26
CA ALA A 246 -9.96 -0.69 6.74
C ALA A 246 -10.14 -1.04 8.21
N SER A 247 -9.38 -2.01 8.74
CA SER A 247 -9.44 -2.35 10.16
C SER A 247 -8.98 -1.20 11.07
N TRP A 248 -8.10 -0.32 10.59
CA TRP A 248 -7.61 0.84 11.37
C TRP A 248 -8.62 1.95 11.42
N VAL A 249 -9.31 2.05 10.31
CA VAL A 249 -10.42 2.95 10.09
C VAL A 249 -11.61 2.53 10.97
N VAL A 250 -11.90 1.24 11.05
CA VAL A 250 -12.96 0.72 11.92
C VAL A 250 -12.57 0.80 13.41
N GLY A 251 -11.28 0.76 13.73
CA GLY A 251 -10.82 0.77 15.11
C GLY A 251 -11.07 -0.56 15.79
N ILE A 252 -10.56 -1.67 15.23
CA ILE A 252 -10.87 -3.04 15.72
C ILE A 252 -10.51 -3.27 17.21
N TRP A 253 -9.56 -2.50 17.75
CA TRP A 253 -9.17 -2.54 19.17
C TRP A 253 -9.84 -1.45 20.03
N GLY A 254 -10.75 -0.66 19.47
CA GLY A 254 -11.49 0.41 20.17
C GLY A 254 -11.00 1.83 19.89
N ALA A 255 -9.79 2.00 19.33
CA ALA A 255 -9.26 3.29 18.90
C ALA A 255 -9.03 3.30 17.38
N SER A 256 -9.46 4.35 16.67
CA SER A 256 -9.12 4.55 15.26
C SER A 256 -7.78 5.25 15.11
N ALA A 257 -7.08 5.01 14.00
CA ALA A 257 -5.87 5.76 13.65
C ALA A 257 -5.81 6.02 12.15
N ASN A 258 -5.21 7.15 11.78
CA ASN A 258 -5.09 7.59 10.40
C ASN A 258 -3.90 6.93 9.71
N LEU A 259 -3.97 6.74 8.39
CA LEU A 259 -2.81 6.32 7.60
C LEU A 259 -1.67 7.35 7.69
N LYS A 260 -2.00 8.64 7.86
CA LYS A 260 -1.02 9.73 8.04
C LYS A 260 -0.21 9.58 9.33
N ASP A 261 -0.79 9.02 10.39
CA ASP A 261 -0.10 8.82 11.68
C ASP A 261 1.01 7.78 11.58
N ALA A 262 0.93 6.89 10.58
CA ALA A 262 2.01 5.97 10.27
C ALA A 262 3.16 6.64 9.50
N ALA A 263 3.01 7.89 9.08
CA ALA A 263 3.89 8.65 8.19
C ALA A 263 4.34 10.00 8.81
N LEU A 264 4.99 9.96 9.98
CA LEU A 264 5.62 11.14 10.58
C LEU A 264 7.04 11.37 10.03
N PRO A 265 7.30 12.46 9.30
CA PRO A 265 8.65 12.81 8.87
C PRO A 265 9.42 13.50 10.01
N PRO A 266 10.70 13.14 10.24
CA PRO A 266 11.54 13.88 11.18
C PRO A 266 11.89 15.26 10.60
N PRO A 267 12.18 16.26 11.46
CA PRO A 267 12.48 17.63 11.05
C PRO A 267 13.92 17.80 10.53
N TYR A 268 14.40 16.88 9.68
CA TYR A 268 15.77 16.92 9.14
C TYR A 268 15.85 17.65 7.80
N THR A 269 17.02 18.20 7.48
CA THR A 269 17.26 18.92 6.22
C THR A 269 17.43 17.96 5.05
N LYS A 270 17.27 18.46 3.82
CA LYS A 270 17.52 17.70 2.58
C LYS A 270 18.95 17.13 2.52
N SER A 271 19.95 17.90 2.94
CA SER A 271 21.35 17.50 2.93
C SER A 271 21.61 16.31 3.86
N PHE A 272 21.00 16.29 5.05
CA PHE A 272 21.04 15.13 5.94
C PHE A 272 20.51 13.87 5.25
N PHE A 273 19.35 13.96 4.58
CA PHE A 273 18.76 12.83 3.87
C PHE A 273 19.63 12.34 2.69
N VAL A 274 20.20 13.26 1.91
CA VAL A 274 21.11 12.90 0.80
C VAL A 274 22.37 12.20 1.33
N ALA A 275 22.94 12.67 2.44
CA ALA A 275 24.10 12.04 3.06
C ALA A 275 23.80 10.59 3.50
N ARG A 276 22.66 10.37 4.19
CA ARG A 276 22.21 9.02 4.59
C ARG A 276 21.89 8.12 3.40
N LEU A 277 21.32 8.66 2.32
CA LEU A 277 21.05 7.94 1.09
C LEU A 277 22.34 7.41 0.44
N LEU A 278 23.35 8.28 0.32
CA LEU A 278 24.64 7.91 -0.27
C LEU A 278 25.37 6.86 0.58
N GLU A 279 25.33 6.98 1.90
CA GLU A 279 25.88 5.99 2.83
C GLU A 279 25.26 4.60 2.61
N TRP A 280 23.94 4.52 2.51
CA TRP A 280 23.28 3.24 2.27
C TRP A 280 23.60 2.66 0.89
N ILE A 281 23.54 3.48 -0.17
CA ILE A 281 23.90 3.04 -1.53
C ILE A 281 25.32 2.48 -1.54
N GLY A 282 26.26 3.17 -0.88
CA GLY A 282 27.64 2.68 -0.71
C GLY A 282 27.70 1.34 0.03
N SER A 283 26.90 1.17 1.09
CA SER A 283 26.86 -0.06 1.87
C SER A 283 26.42 -1.29 1.07
N MET A 284 25.54 -1.14 0.07
CA MET A 284 25.13 -2.23 -0.81
C MET A 284 26.23 -2.70 -1.77
N GLN A 285 27.34 -1.96 -1.90
CA GLN A 285 28.41 -2.23 -2.86
C GLN A 285 27.86 -2.38 -4.29
N PRO A 286 27.41 -1.28 -4.93
CA PRO A 286 26.76 -1.31 -6.25
C PRO A 286 27.57 -2.02 -7.33
N VAL A 287 28.91 -2.00 -7.22
CA VAL A 287 29.83 -2.73 -8.10
C VAL A 287 29.58 -4.23 -8.13
N ILE A 288 29.15 -4.82 -7.01
CA ILE A 288 28.79 -6.24 -6.92
C ILE A 288 27.32 -6.43 -7.29
N VAL A 289 26.44 -5.60 -6.73
CA VAL A 289 24.98 -5.79 -6.81
C VAL A 289 24.42 -5.50 -8.20
N VAL A 290 24.80 -4.38 -8.83
CA VAL A 290 24.23 -3.94 -10.12
C VAL A 290 24.50 -4.94 -11.25
N PRO A 291 25.70 -5.54 -11.41
CA PRO A 291 25.93 -6.57 -12.42
C PRO A 291 25.03 -7.79 -12.26
N PHE A 292 24.77 -8.27 -11.03
CA PHE A 292 23.85 -9.38 -10.81
C PHE A 292 22.40 -8.99 -11.14
N ILE A 293 21.96 -7.78 -10.79
CA ILE A 293 20.64 -7.26 -11.16
C ILE A 293 20.49 -7.23 -12.69
N ALA A 294 21.48 -6.67 -13.40
CA ALA A 294 21.48 -6.60 -14.85
C ALA A 294 21.44 -8.01 -15.48
N LEU A 295 22.19 -8.96 -14.91
CA LEU A 295 22.19 -10.35 -15.36
C LEU A 295 20.83 -11.04 -15.12
N ALA A 296 20.15 -10.74 -14.01
CA ALA A 296 18.81 -11.27 -13.72
C ALA A 296 17.77 -10.77 -14.73
N ILE A 297 17.75 -9.46 -15.00
CA ILE A 297 16.82 -8.86 -15.97
C ILE A 297 17.15 -9.36 -17.38
N GLY A 298 18.43 -9.32 -17.77
CA GLY A 298 18.90 -9.79 -19.08
C GLY A 298 18.60 -11.27 -19.31
N SER A 299 18.84 -12.14 -18.33
CA SER A 299 18.54 -13.57 -18.44
C SER A 299 17.05 -13.83 -18.56
N THR A 300 16.20 -13.09 -17.84
CA THR A 300 14.74 -13.18 -17.92
C THR A 300 14.24 -12.82 -19.32
N ILE A 301 14.73 -11.70 -19.89
CA ILE A 301 14.39 -11.27 -21.26
C ILE A 301 14.86 -12.30 -22.29
N LEU A 302 16.10 -12.78 -22.18
CA LEU A 302 16.67 -13.75 -23.10
C LEU A 302 15.92 -15.09 -23.06
N LEU A 303 15.55 -15.57 -21.87
CA LEU A 303 14.77 -16.80 -21.69
C LEU A 303 13.37 -16.67 -22.29
N ALA A 304 12.68 -15.56 -22.03
CA ALA A 304 11.37 -15.29 -22.62
C ALA A 304 11.43 -15.25 -24.15
N ARG A 305 12.43 -14.55 -24.71
CA ARG A 305 12.65 -14.49 -26.17
C ARG A 305 12.99 -15.85 -26.78
N ARG A 306 13.87 -16.63 -26.15
CA ARG A 306 14.27 -17.97 -26.64
C ARG A 306 13.12 -18.96 -26.61
N ARG A 307 12.30 -18.94 -25.55
CA ARG A 307 11.16 -19.86 -25.38
C ARG A 307 9.92 -19.40 -26.14
N ARG A 308 9.87 -18.14 -26.61
CA ARG A 308 8.68 -17.52 -27.22
C ARG A 308 7.43 -17.60 -26.31
N VAL A 309 7.65 -17.53 -24.99
CA VAL A 309 6.62 -17.53 -23.95
C VAL A 309 6.86 -16.32 -23.05
N PRO A 310 5.81 -15.66 -22.51
CA PRO A 310 5.98 -14.60 -21.53
C PRO A 310 6.88 -15.01 -20.36
N ALA A 311 7.59 -14.03 -19.80
CA ALA A 311 8.38 -14.24 -18.60
C ALA A 311 7.48 -14.68 -17.42
N ASP A 312 8.05 -15.42 -16.46
CA ASP A 312 7.31 -15.82 -15.27
C ASP A 312 6.94 -14.60 -14.43
N THR A 313 5.74 -14.62 -13.84
CA THR A 313 5.24 -13.52 -13.00
C THR A 313 6.20 -13.21 -11.85
N PHE A 314 6.86 -14.21 -11.26
CA PHE A 314 7.85 -14.01 -10.21
C PHE A 314 9.02 -13.14 -10.71
N ASP A 315 9.60 -13.47 -11.86
CA ASP A 315 10.76 -12.76 -12.42
C ASP A 315 10.39 -11.30 -12.80
N VAL A 316 9.21 -11.13 -13.41
CA VAL A 316 8.69 -9.82 -13.80
C VAL A 316 8.41 -8.98 -12.57
N THR A 317 7.76 -9.55 -11.55
CA THR A 317 7.46 -8.83 -10.30
C THR A 317 8.72 -8.47 -9.55
N ALA A 318 9.71 -9.36 -9.44
CA ALA A 318 11.00 -9.06 -8.83
C ALA A 318 11.72 -7.89 -9.53
N SER A 319 11.62 -7.81 -10.87
CA SER A 319 12.18 -6.71 -11.66
C SER A 319 11.45 -5.39 -11.39
N TRP A 320 10.11 -5.42 -11.43
CA TRP A 320 9.27 -4.25 -11.13
C TRP A 320 9.29 -3.87 -9.65
N TRP A 321 9.76 -4.73 -8.76
CA TRP A 321 9.92 -4.37 -7.35
C TRP A 321 11.08 -3.39 -7.13
N LEU A 322 11.88 -3.06 -8.15
CA LEU A 322 12.76 -1.88 -8.11
C LEU A 322 12.00 -0.55 -8.26
N PHE A 323 10.73 -0.58 -8.68
CA PHE A 323 9.90 0.61 -8.92
C PHE A 323 9.89 1.62 -7.75
N PRO A 324 9.79 1.21 -6.47
CA PRO A 324 9.87 2.16 -5.36
C PRO A 324 11.15 3.01 -5.38
N LEU A 325 12.29 2.47 -5.86
CA LEU A 325 13.56 3.20 -5.93
C LEU A 325 13.52 4.35 -6.94
N LEU A 326 12.61 4.37 -7.91
CA LEU A 326 12.39 5.54 -8.78
C LEU A 326 11.93 6.76 -7.98
N GLY A 327 11.29 6.55 -6.83
CA GLY A 327 10.96 7.60 -5.88
C GLY A 327 12.18 8.37 -5.39
N ILE A 328 13.38 7.79 -5.42
CA ILE A 328 14.65 8.47 -5.08
C ILE A 328 14.93 9.61 -6.08
N ALA A 329 14.54 9.46 -7.35
CA ALA A 329 14.72 10.50 -8.36
C ALA A 329 13.92 11.78 -8.03
N SER A 330 12.82 11.68 -7.26
CA SER A 330 12.08 12.86 -6.80
C SER A 330 12.91 13.76 -5.87
N VAL A 331 13.86 13.18 -5.13
CA VAL A 331 14.80 13.91 -4.26
C VAL A 331 15.89 14.59 -5.09
N ALA A 332 16.39 13.90 -6.12
CA ALA A 332 17.41 14.40 -7.04
C ALA A 332 16.89 15.52 -7.97
N LEU A 333 15.64 15.41 -8.41
CA LEU A 333 14.98 16.37 -9.31
C LEU A 333 14.47 17.64 -8.62
N GLY A 334 14.78 17.83 -7.33
CA GLY A 334 14.51 19.09 -6.63
C GLY A 334 13.01 19.39 -6.50
N ALA A 335 12.16 18.38 -6.26
CA ALA A 335 10.78 18.63 -5.89
C ALA A 335 10.78 19.30 -4.50
N ASP A 336 10.92 20.63 -4.48
CA ASP A 336 11.00 21.43 -3.27
C ASP A 336 9.68 21.28 -2.51
N ALA A 337 9.69 20.40 -1.51
CA ALA A 337 8.70 20.35 -0.44
C ALA A 337 9.24 21.19 0.72
N GLN A 338 9.69 22.42 0.43
CA GLN A 338 9.86 23.44 1.45
C GLN A 338 8.46 23.95 1.79
N VAL A 339 8.02 23.73 3.02
CA VAL A 339 6.71 24.19 3.49
C VAL A 339 6.67 25.72 3.62
N SER A 340 7.81 26.42 3.62
CA SER A 340 7.87 27.85 3.99
C SER A 340 8.84 28.76 3.22
N GLY A 341 9.53 28.30 2.17
CA GLY A 341 10.54 29.12 1.47
C GLY A 341 11.82 29.43 2.27
N ASP A 342 11.94 28.92 3.49
CA ASP A 342 13.15 28.92 4.31
C ASP A 342 14.10 27.78 3.86
N PRO A 343 15.39 28.07 3.53
CA PRO A 343 16.42 27.07 3.27
C PRO A 343 16.55 25.99 4.35
N ASN A 344 16.16 26.31 5.58
CA ASN A 344 16.20 25.44 6.76
C ASN A 344 14.85 24.80 7.11
N SER A 345 13.82 24.98 6.26
CA SER A 345 12.53 24.29 6.43
C SER A 345 12.69 22.78 6.23
N PRO A 346 12.06 21.94 7.06
CA PRO A 346 12.06 20.49 6.85
C PRO A 346 11.50 20.17 5.46
N VAL A 347 12.29 19.47 4.66
CA VAL A 347 11.86 18.95 3.37
C VAL A 347 11.17 17.62 3.63
N VAL A 348 10.15 17.28 2.84
CA VAL A 348 9.59 15.92 2.80
C VAL A 348 10.28 15.12 1.68
N PRO A 349 11.52 14.60 1.82
CA PRO A 349 11.98 13.53 0.96
C PRO A 349 11.58 12.21 1.62
N TYR A 350 10.74 11.43 0.92
CA TYR A 350 10.21 10.17 1.42
C TYR A 350 11.32 9.09 1.42
N TYR A 351 12.24 9.15 2.39
CA TYR A 351 13.33 8.18 2.69
C TYR A 351 12.86 6.70 2.70
N ARG A 352 11.55 6.48 2.87
CA ARG A 352 10.89 5.18 2.95
C ARG A 352 10.90 4.36 1.66
N PHE A 353 11.23 4.93 0.50
CA PHE A 353 11.29 4.18 -0.76
C PHE A 353 12.39 3.11 -0.77
N MET A 354 13.48 3.32 -0.03
CA MET A 354 14.61 2.40 0.02
C MET A 354 14.29 1.13 0.82
N ASN A 355 13.54 1.28 1.91
CA ASN A 355 13.20 0.18 2.82
C ASN A 355 11.90 -0.53 2.42
N ALA A 356 11.27 -0.07 1.33
CA ALA A 356 10.00 -0.60 0.84
C ALA A 356 10.17 -1.68 -0.25
N THR A 357 11.41 -2.12 -0.50
CA THR A 357 11.68 -3.14 -1.53
C THR A 357 12.71 -4.16 -1.11
N ALA A 358 12.42 -5.44 -1.42
CA ALA A 358 13.40 -6.54 -1.44
C ALA A 358 13.75 -6.95 -2.88
N GLY A 359 13.42 -6.11 -3.87
CA GLY A 359 13.78 -6.28 -5.27
C GLY A 359 15.28 -6.52 -5.50
N PRO A 360 16.20 -5.76 -4.88
CA PRO A 360 17.62 -6.03 -4.98
C PRO A 360 18.01 -7.44 -4.50
N MET A 361 17.43 -7.93 -3.39
CA MET A 361 17.69 -9.27 -2.86
C MET A 361 17.25 -10.36 -3.85
N ALA A 362 16.03 -10.24 -4.37
CA ALA A 362 15.50 -11.17 -5.36
C ALA A 362 16.31 -11.15 -6.67
N LEU A 363 16.66 -9.97 -7.17
CA LEU A 363 17.38 -9.84 -8.44
C LEU A 363 18.85 -10.26 -8.33
N VAL A 364 19.53 -9.97 -7.22
CA VAL A 364 20.90 -10.47 -7.00
C VAL A 364 20.91 -11.99 -6.92
N GLY A 365 19.96 -12.60 -6.19
CA GLY A 365 19.83 -14.05 -6.11
C GLY A 365 19.49 -14.70 -7.47
N LEU A 366 18.62 -14.08 -8.28
CA LEU A 366 18.33 -14.50 -9.65
C LEU A 366 19.52 -14.33 -10.59
N GLY A 367 20.31 -13.27 -10.44
CA GLY A 367 21.51 -13.00 -11.21
C GLY A 367 22.60 -14.04 -10.92
N ALA A 368 22.86 -14.30 -9.64
CA ALA A 368 23.77 -15.34 -9.20
C ALA A 368 23.35 -16.73 -9.74
N PHE A 369 22.05 -17.04 -9.69
CA PHE A 369 21.51 -18.24 -10.32
C PHE A 369 21.75 -18.25 -11.84
N ALA A 370 21.44 -17.15 -12.54
CA ALA A 370 21.57 -17.05 -13.98
C ALA A 370 23.02 -17.26 -14.44
N LEU A 371 24.01 -16.78 -13.67
CA LEU A 371 25.42 -17.00 -13.94
C LEU A 371 25.80 -18.49 -13.86
N ILE A 372 25.44 -19.16 -12.77
CA ILE A 372 25.73 -20.59 -12.56
C ILE A 372 24.97 -21.43 -13.59
N TRP A 373 23.71 -21.10 -13.85
CA TRP A 373 22.89 -21.77 -14.84
C TRP A 373 23.45 -21.60 -16.27
N TRP A 374 23.90 -20.40 -16.64
CA TRP A 374 24.57 -20.14 -17.92
C TRP A 374 25.84 -20.99 -18.05
N ALA A 375 26.73 -20.97 -17.05
CA ALA A 375 27.95 -21.76 -17.05
C ALA A 375 27.67 -23.27 -17.16
N ARG A 376 26.57 -23.72 -16.55
CA ARG A 376 26.12 -25.11 -16.63
C ARG A 376 25.45 -25.46 -17.94
N THR A 377 24.94 -24.52 -18.74
CA THR A 377 24.17 -24.84 -19.96
C THR A 377 24.91 -24.60 -21.27
N GLN A 378 25.93 -23.73 -21.27
CA GLN A 378 26.73 -23.46 -22.46
C GLN A 378 27.67 -24.62 -22.81
N ARG A 379 27.69 -24.98 -24.09
CA ARG A 379 28.55 -26.05 -24.64
C ARG A 379 29.73 -25.52 -25.47
N ASP A 380 29.58 -24.34 -26.04
CA ASP A 380 30.57 -23.74 -26.94
C ASP A 380 31.70 -23.04 -26.18
N ARG A 381 32.95 -23.40 -26.51
CA ARG A 381 34.18 -22.82 -25.93
C ARG A 381 34.26 -21.32 -26.20
N ARG A 382 33.91 -20.85 -27.41
CA ARG A 382 34.01 -19.42 -27.76
C ARG A 382 33.02 -18.60 -26.94
N SER A 383 31.81 -19.11 -26.76
CA SER A 383 30.77 -18.48 -25.94
C SER A 383 31.16 -18.40 -24.46
N LEU A 384 31.74 -19.46 -23.90
CA LEU A 384 32.24 -19.47 -22.52
C LEU A 384 33.39 -18.48 -22.33
N VAL A 385 34.39 -18.50 -23.23
CA VAL A 385 35.55 -17.58 -23.17
C VAL A 385 35.09 -16.12 -23.31
N ARG A 386 34.20 -15.80 -24.25
CA ARG A 386 33.64 -14.45 -24.39
C ARG A 386 32.86 -14.01 -23.16
N GLY A 387 32.08 -14.92 -22.56
CA GLY A 387 31.32 -14.62 -21.35
C GLY A 387 32.21 -14.27 -20.16
N PHE A 388 33.24 -15.07 -19.88
CA PHE A 388 34.21 -14.77 -18.83
C PHE A 388 35.06 -13.53 -19.15
N ALA A 389 35.45 -13.32 -20.41
CA ALA A 389 36.19 -12.12 -20.82
C ALA A 389 35.36 -10.84 -20.63
N MET A 390 34.06 -10.91 -20.89
CA MET A 390 33.13 -9.81 -20.62
C MET A 390 33.02 -9.52 -19.11
N ILE A 391 32.98 -10.54 -18.26
CA ILE A 391 32.99 -10.38 -16.80
C ILE A 391 34.29 -9.68 -16.35
N VAL A 392 35.45 -10.12 -16.86
CA VAL A 392 36.75 -9.48 -16.61
C VAL A 392 36.74 -8.02 -17.06
N GLY A 393 36.18 -7.73 -18.24
CA GLY A 393 36.05 -6.36 -18.76
C GLY A 393 35.16 -5.47 -17.89
N VAL A 394 34.04 -5.98 -17.38
CA VAL A 394 33.15 -5.25 -16.45
C VAL A 394 33.87 -4.94 -15.14
N VAL A 395 34.60 -5.91 -14.58
CA VAL A 395 35.39 -5.73 -13.35
C VAL A 395 36.52 -4.71 -13.57
N ALA A 396 37.22 -4.78 -14.70
CA ALA A 396 38.28 -3.83 -15.05
C ALA A 396 37.73 -2.41 -15.26
N ALA A 397 36.55 -2.26 -15.88
CA ALA A 397 35.89 -0.97 -16.04
C ALA A 397 35.46 -0.39 -14.69
N ALA A 398 34.88 -1.21 -13.80
CA ALA A 398 34.53 -0.78 -12.45
C ALA A 398 35.77 -0.33 -11.66
N TRP A 399 36.90 -1.04 -11.81
CA TRP A 399 38.17 -0.67 -11.21
C TRP A 399 38.75 0.63 -11.77
N ALA A 400 38.64 0.85 -13.08
CA ALA A 400 39.06 2.10 -13.72
C ALA A 400 38.21 3.31 -13.26
N VAL A 401 36.90 3.13 -13.09
CA VAL A 401 36.00 4.18 -12.58
C VAL A 401 36.35 4.56 -11.13
N ASP A 402 36.64 3.56 -10.28
CA ASP A 402 37.06 3.78 -8.90
C ASP A 402 38.42 4.51 -8.84
N ALA A 403 39.39 4.07 -9.65
CA ALA A 403 40.73 4.67 -9.72
C ALA A 403 40.72 6.14 -10.20
N VAL A 404 39.75 6.53 -11.03
CA VAL A 404 39.59 7.91 -11.52
C VAL A 404 38.96 8.84 -10.47
N SER A 405 38.28 8.29 -9.45
CA SER A 405 37.55 9.10 -8.45
C SER A 405 38.44 9.84 -7.43
N LEU A 406 39.76 9.53 -7.39
CA LEU A 406 40.94 10.23 -6.81
C LEU A 406 40.88 10.96 -5.45
N THR A 407 39.72 11.16 -4.81
CA THR A 407 39.58 11.96 -3.58
C THR A 407 38.91 11.19 -2.44
N HIS A 408 38.05 10.21 -2.73
CA HIS A 408 37.47 9.29 -1.75
C HIS A 408 37.20 7.92 -2.39
N PRO A 409 38.12 6.94 -2.33
CA PRO A 409 37.84 5.61 -2.86
C PRO A 409 36.66 4.99 -2.11
N GLN A 410 35.55 4.76 -2.80
CA GLN A 410 34.34 4.17 -2.21
C GLN A 410 34.37 2.63 -2.27
N ILE A 411 35.30 2.04 -3.01
CA ILE A 411 35.36 0.59 -3.26
C ILE A 411 36.67 0.02 -2.70
N PRO A 412 36.64 -1.01 -1.83
CA PRO A 412 37.87 -1.58 -1.31
C PRO A 412 38.66 -2.30 -2.41
N SER A 413 39.90 -1.89 -2.66
CA SER A 413 40.80 -2.47 -3.69
C SER A 413 40.98 -3.99 -3.59
N LYS A 414 40.88 -4.53 -2.37
CA LYS A 414 40.93 -5.97 -2.07
C LYS A 414 39.79 -6.76 -2.74
N VAL A 415 38.59 -6.17 -2.86
CA VAL A 415 37.40 -6.81 -3.44
C VAL A 415 37.56 -6.98 -4.94
N LEU A 416 37.96 -5.88 -5.61
CA LEU A 416 38.22 -5.87 -7.05
C LEU A 416 39.35 -6.86 -7.41
N GLY A 417 40.38 -6.97 -6.56
CA GLY A 417 41.45 -7.94 -6.70
C GLY A 417 40.99 -9.40 -6.67
N VAL A 418 40.18 -9.79 -5.68
CA VAL A 418 39.69 -11.18 -5.55
C VAL A 418 38.77 -11.57 -6.71
N VAL A 419 37.81 -10.71 -7.07
CA VAL A 419 36.87 -10.97 -8.18
C VAL A 419 37.64 -11.07 -9.52
N ALA A 420 38.62 -10.19 -9.74
CA ALA A 420 39.46 -10.23 -10.94
C ALA A 420 40.29 -11.51 -11.03
N VAL A 421 40.96 -11.93 -9.94
CA VAL A 421 41.78 -13.15 -9.90
C VAL A 421 40.94 -14.38 -10.21
N VAL A 422 39.76 -14.51 -9.60
CA VAL A 422 38.86 -15.66 -9.83
C VAL A 422 38.34 -15.66 -11.27
N ALA A 423 37.97 -14.50 -11.82
CA ALA A 423 37.50 -14.39 -13.20
C ALA A 423 38.60 -14.72 -14.23
N ILE A 424 39.84 -14.26 -14.00
CA ILE A 424 41.01 -14.52 -14.86
C ILE A 424 41.42 -15.99 -14.78
N ALA A 425 41.47 -16.57 -13.57
CA ALA A 425 41.77 -17.99 -13.39
C ALA A 425 40.71 -18.89 -14.05
N GLY A 426 39.44 -18.52 -13.92
CA GLY A 426 38.33 -19.19 -14.61
C GLY A 426 38.44 -19.11 -16.13
N LEU A 427 38.73 -17.92 -16.66
CA LEU A 427 38.98 -17.70 -18.09
C LEU A 427 40.13 -18.60 -18.60
N ALA A 428 41.27 -18.62 -17.91
CA ALA A 428 42.44 -19.40 -18.27
C ALA A 428 42.18 -20.93 -18.22
N ALA A 429 41.45 -21.40 -17.20
CA ALA A 429 41.08 -22.81 -17.05
C ALA A 429 40.10 -23.28 -18.15
N VAL A 430 39.08 -22.46 -18.46
CA VAL A 430 38.12 -22.75 -19.53
C VAL A 430 38.78 -22.68 -20.91
N ALA A 431 39.69 -21.73 -21.11
CA ALA A 431 40.44 -21.59 -22.36
C ALA A 431 41.40 -22.76 -22.61
N SER A 432 42.01 -23.32 -21.56
CA SER A 432 43.00 -24.41 -21.68
C SER A 432 42.38 -25.82 -21.71
N ALA A 433 41.13 -26.00 -21.26
CA ALA A 433 40.49 -27.32 -21.19
C ALA A 433 40.13 -27.91 -22.57
N ARG A 434 40.64 -29.12 -22.82
CA ARG A 434 40.49 -29.85 -24.10
C ARG A 434 39.12 -30.54 -24.25
N SER A 435 38.58 -31.14 -23.19
CA SER A 435 37.28 -31.83 -23.24
C SER A 435 36.10 -30.89 -22.89
N GLU A 436 34.92 -31.16 -23.45
CA GLU A 436 33.70 -30.40 -23.13
C GLU A 436 33.28 -30.57 -21.67
N GLY A 437 33.36 -31.79 -21.14
CA GLY A 437 33.04 -32.09 -19.73
C GLY A 437 33.93 -31.29 -18.77
N THR A 438 35.24 -31.28 -19.02
CA THR A 438 36.21 -30.53 -18.20
C THR A 438 36.00 -29.02 -18.31
N ARG A 439 35.72 -28.48 -19.52
CA ARG A 439 35.39 -27.06 -19.70
C ARG A 439 34.17 -26.64 -18.88
N ARG A 440 33.12 -27.48 -18.87
CA ARG A 440 31.89 -27.22 -18.13
C ARG A 440 32.12 -27.25 -16.62
N VAL A 441 32.92 -28.20 -16.13
CA VAL A 441 33.32 -28.27 -14.72
C VAL A 441 34.07 -26.98 -14.32
N PHE A 442 35.07 -26.56 -15.10
CA PHE A 442 35.79 -25.31 -14.82
C PHE A 442 34.89 -24.07 -14.91
N ALA A 443 33.99 -24.00 -15.89
CA ALA A 443 33.06 -22.89 -16.03
C ALA A 443 32.11 -22.79 -14.81
N VAL A 444 31.54 -23.92 -14.37
CA VAL A 444 30.66 -23.95 -13.19
C VAL A 444 31.44 -23.64 -11.91
N ALA A 445 32.66 -24.18 -11.77
CA ALA A 445 33.52 -23.89 -10.62
C ALA A 445 33.87 -22.40 -10.57
N ALA A 446 34.29 -21.79 -11.68
CA ALA A 446 34.59 -20.37 -11.76
C ALA A 446 33.36 -19.48 -11.50
N ALA A 447 32.20 -19.82 -12.08
CA ALA A 447 30.95 -19.10 -11.81
C ALA A 447 30.53 -19.19 -10.34
N SER A 448 30.66 -20.37 -9.73
CA SER A 448 30.33 -20.59 -8.32
C SER A 448 31.32 -19.86 -7.40
N ALA A 449 32.61 -19.87 -7.73
CA ALA A 449 33.64 -19.13 -7.01
C ALA A 449 33.42 -17.61 -7.12
N LEU A 450 32.98 -17.10 -8.28
CA LEU A 450 32.64 -15.69 -8.44
C LEU A 450 31.42 -15.30 -7.58
N VAL A 451 30.37 -16.14 -7.56
CA VAL A 451 29.18 -15.92 -6.72
C VAL A 451 29.55 -15.97 -5.23
N LEU A 452 30.26 -17.02 -4.79
CA LEU A 452 30.66 -17.19 -3.39
C LEU A 452 31.66 -16.11 -2.96
N GLY A 453 32.61 -15.74 -3.82
CA GLY A 453 33.57 -14.67 -3.54
C GLY A 453 32.89 -13.31 -3.43
N SER A 454 31.97 -12.99 -4.34
CA SER A 454 31.30 -11.68 -4.34
C SER A 454 30.26 -11.56 -3.22
N LEU A 455 29.34 -12.51 -3.09
CA LEU A 455 28.29 -12.47 -2.06
C LEU A 455 28.84 -12.85 -0.69
N GLY A 456 29.84 -13.73 -0.63
CA GLY A 456 30.55 -14.05 0.61
C GLY A 456 31.36 -12.86 1.12
N PHE A 457 31.94 -12.03 0.24
CA PHE A 457 32.54 -10.77 0.67
C PHE A 457 31.50 -9.84 1.30
N LEU A 458 30.35 -9.62 0.66
CA LEU A 458 29.27 -8.80 1.25
C LEU A 458 28.81 -9.33 2.60
N LEU A 459 28.71 -10.65 2.72
CA LEU A 459 28.34 -11.34 3.95
C LEU A 459 29.40 -11.10 5.04
N ILE A 460 30.67 -11.35 4.76
CA ILE A 460 31.77 -11.21 5.72
C ILE A 460 31.96 -9.74 6.12
N ASP A 461 32.01 -8.82 5.16
CA ASP A 461 32.12 -7.38 5.41
C ASP A 461 30.95 -6.88 6.29
N GLY A 462 29.75 -7.33 5.96
CA GLY A 462 28.55 -7.08 6.75
C GLY A 462 28.69 -7.59 8.19
N VAL A 463 29.05 -8.87 8.39
CA VAL A 463 29.22 -9.47 9.72
C VAL A 463 30.33 -8.78 10.52
N GLU A 464 31.45 -8.46 9.89
CA GLU A 464 32.63 -7.93 10.58
C GLU A 464 32.44 -6.46 10.99
N HIS A 465 31.96 -5.63 10.07
CA HIS A 465 31.99 -4.17 10.22
C HIS A 465 30.63 -3.52 10.47
N ARG A 466 29.50 -4.18 10.12
CA ARG A 466 28.17 -3.54 10.14
C ARG A 466 27.13 -4.27 10.99
N TRP A 467 27.36 -5.54 11.26
CA TRP A 467 26.55 -6.36 12.16
C TRP A 467 26.95 -6.14 13.62
N VAL A 468 26.45 -6.99 14.52
CA VAL A 468 26.57 -6.88 15.99
C VAL A 468 28.02 -6.76 16.45
N SER A 469 28.38 -5.67 17.11
CA SER A 469 29.65 -5.47 17.80
C SER A 469 29.42 -4.90 19.20
N ALA A 470 30.45 -4.96 20.05
CA ALA A 470 30.39 -4.33 21.37
C ALA A 470 30.17 -2.80 21.29
N THR A 471 30.55 -2.17 20.17
CA THR A 471 30.49 -0.71 19.96
C THR A 471 29.19 -0.21 19.36
N ASN A 472 28.33 -1.09 18.83
CA ASN A 472 27.07 -0.71 18.16
C ASN A 472 25.81 -1.34 18.77
N GLN A 473 25.92 -1.94 19.95
CA GLN A 473 24.79 -2.48 20.70
C GLN A 473 24.12 -1.42 21.58
N TYR A 474 22.80 -1.56 21.77
CA TYR A 474 22.04 -0.68 22.64
C TYR A 474 20.78 -1.35 23.21
N PRO A 475 20.47 -1.23 24.51
CA PRO A 475 21.27 -0.62 25.59
C PRO A 475 22.43 -1.51 26.08
N ASN A 476 23.46 -0.89 26.69
CA ASN A 476 24.60 -1.60 27.30
C ASN A 476 24.20 -2.30 28.63
N VAL A 477 25.15 -2.95 29.30
CA VAL A 477 24.90 -3.68 30.57
C VAL A 477 24.46 -2.74 31.70
N SER A 478 25.19 -1.63 31.94
CA SER A 478 24.87 -0.66 33.00
C SER A 478 23.44 -0.13 32.84
N VAL A 479 23.09 0.36 31.65
CA VAL A 479 21.76 0.89 31.33
C VAL A 479 20.68 -0.17 31.54
N ARG A 480 20.89 -1.44 31.19
CA ARG A 480 19.90 -2.49 31.47
C ARG A 480 19.67 -2.69 32.98
N GLY A 481 20.72 -2.61 33.78
CA GLY A 481 20.62 -2.54 35.24
C GLY A 481 19.80 -1.33 35.70
N SER A 482 20.10 -0.14 35.16
CA SER A 482 19.35 1.09 35.45
C SER A 482 17.86 0.95 35.11
N LEU A 483 17.54 0.36 33.95
CA LEU A 483 16.16 0.19 33.49
C LEU A 483 15.38 -0.82 34.35
N ALA A 484 16.06 -1.83 34.88
CA ALA A 484 15.45 -2.76 35.84
C ALA A 484 15.11 -2.06 37.17
N ALA A 485 15.98 -1.15 37.65
CA ALA A 485 15.66 -0.29 38.80
C ALA A 485 14.48 0.65 38.51
N VAL A 486 14.45 1.23 37.30
CA VAL A 486 13.37 2.12 36.86
C VAL A 486 12.02 1.40 36.89
N ASP A 487 11.93 0.10 36.54
CA ASP A 487 10.67 -0.66 36.59
C ASP A 487 10.11 -0.72 38.03
N VAL A 488 10.95 -1.07 39.00
CA VAL A 488 10.59 -1.14 40.43
C VAL A 488 10.06 0.20 40.91
N VAL A 489 10.82 1.28 40.65
CA VAL A 489 10.46 2.63 41.07
C VAL A 489 9.20 3.13 40.34
N ALA A 490 9.05 2.83 39.05
CA ALA A 490 7.88 3.23 38.27
C ALA A 490 6.60 2.52 38.73
N ARG A 491 6.68 1.26 39.16
CA ARG A 491 5.54 0.55 39.78
C ARG A 491 5.12 1.20 41.10
N ALA A 492 6.09 1.49 41.97
CA ALA A 492 5.85 2.22 43.22
C ALA A 492 5.36 3.65 42.99
N ALA A 493 5.77 4.26 41.87
CA ALA A 493 5.33 5.59 41.50
C ALA A 493 3.83 5.64 41.12
N GLY A 494 3.26 4.55 40.60
CA GLY A 494 1.85 4.52 40.21
C GLY A 494 1.49 5.53 39.11
N ALA A 495 0.27 6.06 39.14
CA ALA A 495 -0.29 6.91 38.07
C ALA A 495 0.11 8.38 38.17
N ARG A 496 1.42 8.67 38.13
CA ARG A 496 1.98 10.03 38.13
C ARG A 496 2.91 10.24 36.94
N PRO A 497 3.16 11.50 36.49
CA PRO A 497 4.08 11.72 35.39
C PRO A 497 5.47 11.14 35.70
N LEU A 498 5.99 10.36 34.75
CA LEU A 498 7.33 9.76 34.81
C LEU A 498 8.21 10.53 33.83
N VAL A 499 9.03 11.45 34.33
CA VAL A 499 9.78 12.39 33.51
C VAL A 499 11.20 11.89 33.34
N LEU A 500 11.64 11.69 32.09
CA LEU A 500 13.04 11.44 31.78
C LEU A 500 13.72 12.74 31.38
N ILE A 501 14.83 13.08 32.04
CA ILE A 501 15.71 14.18 31.60
C ILE A 501 16.70 13.64 30.56
N VAL A 502 16.68 14.24 29.38
CA VAL A 502 17.65 13.99 28.29
C VAL A 502 18.36 15.28 27.97
N ASN A 503 19.67 15.23 27.81
CA ASN A 503 20.46 16.37 27.42
C ASN A 503 21.47 15.92 26.36
N ASP A 504 21.30 16.43 25.13
CA ASP A 504 22.09 16.07 23.95
C ASP A 504 22.55 17.34 23.21
N GLY A 505 23.61 17.28 22.38
CA GLY A 505 24.27 18.46 21.84
C GLY A 505 23.34 19.48 21.16
N ASP A 506 23.51 20.77 21.49
CA ASP A 506 22.68 21.86 20.97
C ASP A 506 23.20 22.50 19.67
N THR A 507 24.29 21.97 19.09
CA THR A 507 24.95 22.49 17.88
C THR A 507 24.44 21.83 16.60
N ASP A 508 24.27 22.61 15.52
CA ASP A 508 23.99 22.08 14.19
C ASP A 508 25.24 21.45 13.57
N ASP A 509 25.09 20.31 12.89
CA ASP A 509 26.16 19.71 12.11
C ASP A 509 26.59 20.65 10.97
N PRO A 510 27.89 21.00 10.82
CA PRO A 510 28.33 21.99 9.84
C PRO A 510 28.10 21.58 8.37
N ALA A 511 28.04 20.28 8.07
CA ALA A 511 27.89 19.76 6.72
C ALA A 511 26.42 19.62 6.30
N THR A 512 25.52 19.38 7.26
CA THR A 512 24.09 19.12 7.01
C THR A 512 23.17 20.20 7.55
N HIS A 513 23.69 21.16 8.34
CA HIS A 513 22.94 22.20 9.05
C HIS A 513 21.75 21.63 9.83
N THR A 514 21.92 20.42 10.39
CA THR A 514 20.87 19.69 11.10
C THR A 514 21.33 19.39 12.51
N ASN A 515 20.47 19.66 13.49
CA ASN A 515 20.62 19.14 14.84
C ASN A 515 19.96 17.76 14.97
N THR A 516 20.65 16.80 15.61
CA THR A 516 20.16 15.42 15.77
C THR A 516 19.54 15.13 17.13
N ALA A 517 19.48 16.10 18.05
CA ALA A 517 18.93 15.95 19.41
C ALA A 517 17.49 15.45 19.40
N TYR A 518 16.68 15.83 18.41
CA TYR A 518 15.35 15.25 18.23
C TYR A 518 15.36 13.72 18.07
N GLY A 519 16.29 13.19 17.27
CA GLY A 519 16.44 11.75 17.02
C GLY A 519 17.02 11.01 18.22
N TRP A 520 17.95 11.63 18.94
CA TRP A 520 18.54 11.07 20.14
C TRP A 520 17.58 11.09 21.33
N ALA A 521 16.86 12.19 21.55
CA ALA A 521 15.77 12.24 22.52
C ALA A 521 14.73 11.16 22.26
N LYS A 522 14.35 10.94 21.00
CA LYS A 522 13.49 9.81 20.61
C LYS A 522 14.10 8.46 20.99
N THR A 523 15.38 8.25 20.67
CA THR A 523 16.08 6.98 20.92
C THR A 523 16.15 6.68 22.42
N TYR A 524 16.62 7.63 23.23
CA TYR A 524 16.71 7.49 24.68
C TYR A 524 15.35 7.29 25.33
N THR A 525 14.31 8.00 24.86
CA THR A 525 12.95 7.80 25.34
C THR A 525 12.42 6.39 25.07
N ASN A 526 12.64 5.85 23.87
CA ASN A 526 12.23 4.47 23.56
C ASN A 526 12.89 3.47 24.49
N VAL A 527 14.16 3.70 24.81
CA VAL A 527 14.96 2.79 25.63
C VAL A 527 14.55 2.89 27.09
N PHE A 528 14.36 4.10 27.61
CA PHE A 528 13.80 4.34 28.93
C PHE A 528 12.45 3.64 29.12
N ARG A 529 11.56 3.71 28.12
CA ARG A 529 10.26 3.01 28.15
C ARG A 529 10.37 1.49 28.23
N THR A 530 11.49 0.89 27.83
CA THR A 530 11.66 -0.57 28.00
C THR A 530 11.78 -0.98 29.46
N GLY A 531 12.24 -0.07 30.33
CA GLY A 531 12.25 -0.25 31.78
C GLY A 531 10.97 0.22 32.47
N LEU A 532 9.92 0.58 31.72
CA LEU A 532 8.63 0.94 32.31
C LEU A 532 7.65 -0.23 32.22
N PRO A 533 6.77 -0.37 33.23
CA PRO A 533 5.58 -1.20 33.09
C PRO A 533 4.76 -0.74 31.88
N GLY A 534 4.16 -1.68 31.16
CA GLY A 534 3.32 -1.38 29.99
C GLY A 534 2.16 -0.45 30.34
N THR A 535 1.61 -0.58 31.55
CA THR A 535 0.57 0.30 32.09
C THR A 535 1.03 1.73 32.36
N SER A 536 2.34 1.94 32.51
CA SER A 536 2.94 3.22 32.91
C SER A 536 3.44 4.05 31.73
N ALA A 537 3.50 3.47 30.53
CA ALA A 537 3.94 4.19 29.34
C ALA A 537 3.16 5.51 29.12
N LYS A 538 1.85 5.52 29.41
CA LYS A 538 0.94 6.69 29.28
C LYS A 538 1.23 7.86 30.21
N TYR A 539 2.00 7.63 31.27
CA TYR A 539 2.42 8.66 32.20
C TYR A 539 3.78 9.26 31.83
N GLN A 540 4.50 8.66 30.89
CA GLN A 540 5.88 9.04 30.58
C GLN A 540 5.95 10.32 29.73
N ALA A 541 6.83 11.23 30.13
CA ALA A 541 7.25 12.40 29.37
C ALA A 541 8.79 12.48 29.32
N THR A 542 9.32 13.14 28.30
CA THR A 542 10.76 13.39 28.19
C THR A 542 10.97 14.91 28.17
N TYR A 543 11.86 15.40 29.01
CA TYR A 543 12.33 16.77 28.99
C TYR A 543 13.70 16.81 28.30
N LEU A 544 13.80 17.56 27.20
CA LEU A 544 15.05 17.74 26.45
C LEU A 544 15.73 19.05 26.88
N GLY A 545 16.77 18.95 27.71
CA GLY A 545 17.52 20.09 28.22
C GLY A 545 18.22 19.87 29.55
N SER A 546 18.64 20.97 30.19
CA SER A 546 19.34 20.94 31.48
C SER A 546 18.39 20.76 32.67
N LEU A 547 18.87 20.10 33.73
CA LEU A 547 18.12 19.89 34.97
C LEU A 547 17.70 21.23 35.61
N GLU A 548 18.57 22.23 35.57
CA GLU A 548 18.33 23.57 36.11
C GLU A 548 17.11 24.25 35.46
N ASN A 549 16.99 24.15 34.14
CA ASN A 549 15.85 24.72 33.41
C ASN A 549 14.56 23.93 33.67
N PHE A 550 14.65 22.61 33.83
CA PHE A 550 13.53 21.78 34.23
C PHE A 550 13.00 22.20 35.61
N LEU A 551 13.88 22.33 36.61
CA LEU A 551 13.50 22.75 37.97
C LEU A 551 12.98 24.19 38.00
N ALA A 552 13.47 25.06 37.11
CA ALA A 552 12.96 26.42 36.93
C ALA A 552 11.63 26.48 36.12
N GLY A 553 11.13 25.35 35.62
CA GLY A 553 9.88 25.28 34.89
C GLY A 553 9.90 26.00 33.54
N ARG A 554 11.03 25.98 32.81
CA ARG A 554 11.18 26.64 31.50
C ARG A 554 11.83 25.70 30.46
N ALA A 555 11.54 25.90 29.18
CA ALA A 555 12.24 25.18 28.11
C ALA A 555 13.73 25.57 28.05
N THR A 556 14.59 24.62 27.67
CA THR A 556 16.02 24.90 27.44
C THR A 556 16.23 25.41 26.02
N SER A 557 16.94 26.54 25.88
CA SER A 557 17.34 27.11 24.59
C SER A 557 18.79 26.77 24.24
N SER A 558 19.09 26.66 22.95
CA SER A 558 20.42 26.45 22.39
C SER A 558 21.32 27.67 22.65
N THR A 559 22.55 27.40 23.09
CA THR A 559 23.62 28.40 23.23
C THR A 559 24.32 28.72 21.92
N SER A 560 24.27 27.78 20.98
CA SER A 560 24.87 27.88 19.66
C SER A 560 23.89 28.41 18.59
N GLY A 561 22.65 28.72 18.98
CA GLY A 561 21.62 29.26 18.10
C GLY A 561 20.95 28.22 17.18
N SER A 562 21.00 26.93 17.52
CA SER A 562 20.34 25.88 16.75
C SER A 562 18.82 25.95 16.90
N ILE A 563 18.17 26.38 15.81
CA ILE A 563 16.70 26.39 15.69
C ILE A 563 16.14 24.96 15.78
N GLY A 564 16.88 23.97 15.27
CA GLY A 564 16.46 22.56 15.30
C GLY A 564 16.38 22.03 16.72
N TYR A 565 17.36 22.37 17.56
CA TYR A 565 17.36 22.04 18.98
C TYR A 565 16.21 22.75 19.71
N ASP A 566 16.08 24.07 19.54
CA ASP A 566 15.05 24.87 20.23
C ASP A 566 13.63 24.36 19.97
N ARG A 567 13.32 24.06 18.70
CA ARG A 567 12.02 23.48 18.33
C ARG A 567 11.81 22.11 18.96
N ALA A 568 12.86 21.28 19.03
CA ALA A 568 12.76 19.96 19.64
C ALA A 568 12.54 20.08 21.16
N ALA A 569 13.30 20.94 21.84
CA ALA A 569 13.21 21.18 23.28
C ALA A 569 11.83 21.73 23.67
N GLU A 570 11.36 22.74 22.93
CA GLU A 570 10.03 23.33 23.13
C GLU A 570 8.91 22.30 22.94
N SER A 571 8.99 21.47 21.89
CA SER A 571 7.98 20.45 21.64
C SER A 571 7.92 19.39 22.75
N HIS A 572 9.07 18.97 23.27
CA HIS A 572 9.14 18.06 24.42
C HIS A 572 8.61 18.70 25.71
N TYR A 573 8.91 19.98 25.93
CA TYR A 573 8.41 20.74 27.08
C TYR A 573 6.88 20.89 27.05
N GLN A 574 6.29 21.16 25.89
CA GLN A 574 4.83 21.21 25.73
C GLN A 574 4.16 19.85 26.02
N GLU A 575 4.76 18.74 25.60
CA GLU A 575 4.27 17.39 25.94
C GLU A 575 4.36 17.12 27.44
N LEU A 576 5.44 17.54 28.11
CA LEU A 576 5.57 17.44 29.56
C LEU A 576 4.44 18.23 30.26
N GLN A 577 4.22 19.49 29.89
CA GLN A 577 3.15 20.30 30.45
C GLN A 577 1.76 19.67 30.25
N LEU A 578 1.53 19.03 29.09
CA LEU A 578 0.30 18.29 28.84
C LEU A 578 0.15 17.11 29.82
N ARG A 579 1.22 16.36 30.09
CA ARG A 579 1.19 15.23 31.03
C ARG A 579 0.97 15.68 32.46
N GLU A 580 1.60 16.76 32.90
CA GLU A 580 1.40 17.34 34.23
C GLU A 580 -0.02 17.86 34.43
N ARG A 581 -0.63 18.47 33.39
CA ARG A 581 -2.05 18.87 33.43
C ARG A 581 -3.00 17.67 33.47
N THR A 582 -2.64 16.59 32.77
CA THR A 582 -3.45 15.36 32.71
C THR A 582 -3.38 14.59 34.03
N TYR A 583 -2.21 14.60 34.69
CA TYR A 583 -1.96 13.90 35.94
C TYR A 583 -1.38 14.90 36.97
N PRO A 584 -2.25 15.67 37.65
CA PRO A 584 -1.86 16.79 38.53
C PRO A 584 -1.37 16.30 39.90
N VAL A 585 -0.34 15.46 39.90
CA VAL A 585 0.34 14.92 41.07
C VAL A 585 1.85 15.08 40.91
N PRO A 586 2.64 15.16 42.00
CA PRO A 586 4.09 15.34 41.92
C PRO A 586 4.75 14.31 40.99
N PRO A 587 5.53 14.74 39.97
CA PRO A 587 6.16 13.82 39.01
C PRO A 587 7.36 13.08 39.64
N ALA A 588 7.62 11.87 39.14
CA ALA A 588 8.86 11.16 39.40
C ALA A 588 9.86 11.47 38.28
N VAL A 589 11.00 12.08 38.62
CA VAL A 589 11.96 12.59 37.64
C VAL A 589 13.21 11.74 37.64
N PHE A 590 13.49 11.09 36.51
CA PHE A 590 14.60 10.19 36.32
C PHE A 590 15.72 10.87 35.53
N LEU A 591 16.94 10.72 36.04
CA LEU A 591 18.16 11.14 35.34
C LEU A 591 19.08 9.93 35.22
N VAL A 592 19.35 9.54 33.96
CA VAL A 592 20.30 8.47 33.62
C VAL A 592 21.58 9.13 33.13
N ARG A 593 22.73 8.79 33.74
CA ARG A 593 24.04 9.41 33.48
C ARG A 593 24.34 9.50 31.99
N GLU A 594 24.12 8.39 31.27
CA GLU A 594 24.39 8.28 29.84
C GLU A 594 23.51 9.20 28.97
N TYR A 595 22.27 9.47 29.39
CA TYR A 595 21.31 10.25 28.59
C TYR A 595 21.39 11.75 28.88
N TYR A 596 22.04 12.12 29.99
CA TYR A 596 22.24 13.51 30.40
C TYR A 596 23.62 14.03 30.03
N GLY A 597 24.68 13.24 30.27
CA GLY A 597 26.06 13.56 29.88
C GLY A 597 26.65 14.84 30.48
N GLY A 598 25.92 15.66 31.25
CA GLY A 598 26.39 16.91 31.85
C GLY A 598 26.52 18.08 30.87
N LEU A 599 25.95 18.00 29.67
CA LEU A 599 26.13 19.02 28.63
C LEU A 599 25.64 20.42 29.09
N CYS A 600 26.38 21.46 28.71
CA CYS A 600 26.08 22.83 29.12
C CYS A 600 25.05 23.53 28.22
N ASN A 601 24.03 22.81 27.73
CA ASN A 601 22.99 23.42 26.91
C ASN A 601 22.28 24.53 27.69
N GLY A 602 22.22 25.73 27.11
CA GLY A 602 21.72 26.94 27.78
C GLY A 602 22.76 27.68 28.63
N VAL A 603 24.03 27.26 28.66
CA VAL A 603 25.13 27.91 29.41
C VAL A 603 26.39 28.11 28.53
N PRO A 604 26.91 29.36 28.40
CA PRO A 604 28.10 29.65 27.59
C PRO A 604 29.40 29.07 28.18
N ASP A 605 30.43 28.93 27.35
CA ASP A 605 31.80 28.52 27.73
C ASP A 605 31.93 27.13 28.40
N CYS A 606 31.38 26.10 27.75
CA CYS A 606 31.44 24.72 28.24
C CYS A 606 32.82 24.07 28.01
N THR A 607 33.51 23.75 29.10
CA THR A 607 34.72 22.90 29.13
C THR A 607 34.38 21.48 29.60
N GLU A 608 35.21 20.49 29.27
CA GLU A 608 35.02 19.11 29.75
C GLU A 608 34.96 19.02 31.29
N THR A 609 35.77 19.82 31.99
CA THR A 609 35.72 19.93 33.45
C THR A 609 34.37 20.45 33.94
N SER A 610 33.85 21.51 33.33
CA SER A 610 32.53 22.06 33.69
C SER A 610 31.39 21.08 33.38
N ARG A 611 31.51 20.31 32.30
CA ARG A 611 30.57 19.24 31.93
C ARG A 611 30.54 18.16 32.99
N GLN A 612 31.69 17.67 33.44
CA GLN A 612 31.78 16.65 34.48
C GLN A 612 31.24 17.17 35.82
N GLN A 613 31.59 18.40 36.20
CA GLN A 613 31.07 19.02 37.43
C GLN A 613 29.54 19.12 37.42
N ARG A 614 28.95 19.52 36.30
CA ARG A 614 27.49 19.58 36.12
C ARG A 614 26.83 18.22 36.18
N LEU A 615 27.45 17.19 35.58
CA LEU A 615 26.94 15.83 35.64
C LEU A 615 26.91 15.33 37.09
N GLU A 616 28.01 15.46 37.82
CA GLU A 616 28.08 15.01 39.22
C GLU A 616 27.17 15.84 40.13
N ALA A 617 27.05 17.14 39.91
CA ALA A 617 26.11 17.99 40.65
C ALA A 617 24.65 17.56 40.41
N ALA A 618 24.25 17.32 39.16
CA ALA A 618 22.90 16.87 38.83
C ALA A 618 22.59 15.47 39.39
N LEU A 619 23.58 14.57 39.44
CA LEU A 619 23.42 13.25 40.05
C LEU A 619 23.30 13.36 41.58
N ALA A 620 24.00 14.30 42.22
CA ALA A 620 23.95 14.53 43.67
C ALA A 620 22.61 15.12 44.16
N GLU A 621 21.82 15.73 43.28
CA GLU A 621 20.46 16.23 43.59
C GLU A 621 19.40 15.11 43.70
N GLY A 622 19.76 13.86 43.38
CA GLY A 622 18.84 12.73 43.38
C GLY A 622 19.23 11.59 44.32
N VAL A 623 18.29 10.67 44.52
CA VAL A 623 18.54 9.39 45.19
C VAL A 623 18.96 8.36 44.15
N ALA A 624 20.11 7.72 44.35
CA ALA A 624 20.56 6.61 43.51
C ALA A 624 19.66 5.37 43.69
N ILE A 625 19.09 4.89 42.60
CA ILE A 625 18.19 3.72 42.58
C ILE A 625 18.82 2.50 41.89
N GLY A 626 19.97 2.68 41.25
CA GLY A 626 20.71 1.66 40.53
C GLY A 626 22.00 2.23 39.92
N PRO A 627 22.72 1.46 39.08
CA PRO A 627 23.93 1.93 38.43
C PRO A 627 23.58 3.09 37.50
N ASP A 628 24.27 4.22 37.64
CA ASP A 628 24.15 5.38 36.74
C ASP A 628 22.73 5.96 36.56
N VAL A 629 21.84 5.76 37.53
CA VAL A 629 20.48 6.32 37.53
C VAL A 629 20.06 6.86 38.90
N VAL A 630 19.47 8.05 38.89
CA VAL A 630 18.94 8.72 40.08
C VAL A 630 17.50 9.18 39.87
N VAL A 631 16.76 9.31 40.97
CA VAL A 631 15.47 10.02 41.01
C VAL A 631 15.70 11.37 41.68
N ILE A 632 15.44 12.46 40.96
CA ILE A 632 15.68 13.82 41.45
C ILE A 632 14.74 14.15 42.61
N GLN A 633 15.29 14.77 43.66
CA GLN A 633 14.53 15.23 44.81
C GLN A 633 14.32 16.74 44.75
N GLY A 634 13.18 17.22 45.23
CA GLY A 634 12.93 18.65 45.31
C GLY A 634 11.48 19.00 45.65
N PRO A 635 11.20 20.29 45.94
CA PRO A 635 9.83 20.76 46.15
C PRO A 635 8.96 20.46 44.94
N GLY A 636 7.79 19.85 45.16
CA GLY A 636 6.86 19.51 44.09
C GLY A 636 7.22 18.25 43.28
N LEU A 637 8.30 17.53 43.63
CA LEU A 637 8.68 16.26 43.02
C LEU A 637 8.36 15.07 43.94
N TRP A 638 8.11 13.91 43.35
CA TRP A 638 7.97 12.67 44.11
C TRP A 638 9.32 12.00 44.35
N SER A 639 9.56 11.56 45.58
CA SER A 639 10.75 10.78 45.96
C SER A 639 10.38 9.33 46.32
N PRO A 640 11.18 8.34 45.91
CA PRO A 640 10.94 6.95 46.24
C PRO A 640 11.20 6.69 47.75
N PRO A 641 10.35 5.90 48.41
CA PRO A 641 10.61 5.37 49.75
C PRO A 641 11.91 4.55 49.83
N ALA A 642 12.56 4.52 50.99
CA ALA A 642 13.86 3.87 51.17
C ALA A 642 13.83 2.35 50.91
N ASP A 643 12.72 1.68 51.22
CA ASP A 643 12.48 0.27 50.91
C ASP A 643 12.43 0.02 49.40
N VAL A 644 11.74 0.89 48.65
CA VAL A 644 11.69 0.83 47.18
C VAL A 644 13.08 1.06 46.58
N VAL A 645 13.87 1.99 47.13
CA VAL A 645 15.26 2.23 46.72
C VAL A 645 16.13 1.00 46.97
N GLY A 646 15.97 0.35 48.13
CA GLY A 646 16.66 -0.90 48.46
C GLY A 646 16.33 -2.01 47.47
N GLU A 647 15.06 -2.21 47.16
CA GLU A 647 14.60 -3.20 46.18
C GLU A 647 15.14 -2.90 44.78
N ALA A 648 15.07 -1.64 44.33
CA ALA A 648 15.55 -1.21 43.02
C ALA A 648 17.06 -1.50 42.85
N ASN A 649 17.88 -1.21 43.87
CA ASN A 649 19.32 -1.50 43.85
C ASN A 649 19.60 -3.01 43.80
N VAL A 650 18.85 -3.83 44.54
CA VAL A 650 18.98 -5.29 44.51
C VAL A 650 18.67 -5.84 43.12
N VAL A 651 17.56 -5.41 42.52
CA VAL A 651 17.15 -5.84 41.17
C VAL A 651 18.15 -5.39 40.12
N ALA A 652 18.66 -4.17 40.22
CA ALA A 652 19.66 -3.64 39.29
C ALA A 652 20.97 -4.43 39.33
N ASN A 653 21.50 -4.67 40.53
CA ASN A 653 22.74 -5.42 40.71
C ASN A 653 22.60 -6.87 40.24
N ALA A 654 21.48 -7.53 40.57
CA ALA A 654 21.20 -8.87 40.08
C ALA A 654 21.10 -8.93 38.55
N THR A 655 20.54 -7.89 37.92
CA THR A 655 20.45 -7.79 36.46
C THR A 655 21.84 -7.63 35.82
N VAL A 656 22.68 -6.75 36.38
CA VAL A 656 24.06 -6.55 35.90
C VAL A 656 24.87 -7.84 36.09
N GLU A 657 24.82 -8.46 37.27
CA GLU A 657 25.53 -9.70 37.57
C GLU A 657 25.12 -10.83 36.62
N ALA A 658 23.82 -10.98 36.33
CA ALA A 658 23.31 -11.97 35.39
C ALA A 658 23.74 -11.71 33.94
N LEU A 659 23.98 -10.45 33.56
CA LEU A 659 24.44 -10.08 32.22
C LEU A 659 25.95 -10.27 32.06
N GLU A 660 26.73 -9.97 33.09
CA GLU A 660 28.19 -10.16 33.11
C GLU A 660 28.58 -11.63 33.23
N HIS A 661 27.86 -12.39 34.04
CA HIS A 661 28.07 -13.82 34.27
C HIS A 661 26.98 -14.65 33.59
N HIS A 662 26.64 -14.29 32.35
CA HIS A 662 25.52 -14.92 31.66
C HIS A 662 25.76 -16.43 31.50
N PRO A 663 24.83 -17.28 31.96
CA PRO A 663 24.98 -18.71 31.83
C PRO A 663 24.92 -19.09 30.33
N GLY A 664 25.81 -19.96 29.87
CA GLY A 664 25.86 -20.34 28.45
C GLY A 664 24.52 -20.90 27.93
N PRO A 665 24.30 -20.99 26.61
CA PRO A 665 23.01 -21.37 26.01
C PRO A 665 22.50 -22.77 26.40
N LEU A 666 23.37 -23.61 26.97
CA LEU A 666 23.06 -24.96 27.45
C LEU A 666 22.91 -25.05 28.98
N ALA A 667 23.13 -23.97 29.71
CA ALA A 667 23.09 -23.96 31.17
C ALA A 667 21.71 -24.28 31.73
N ASN A 668 20.63 -23.85 31.05
CA ASN A 668 19.27 -24.28 31.32
C ASN A 668 18.74 -25.12 30.15
N PHE A 669 19.40 -26.25 29.89
CA PHE A 669 19.07 -27.14 28.78
C PHE A 669 17.57 -27.52 28.69
N PRO A 670 16.86 -27.84 29.80
CA PRO A 670 15.43 -28.12 29.75
C PRO A 670 14.59 -26.95 29.23
N HIS A 671 14.88 -25.72 29.69
CA HIS A 671 14.20 -24.52 29.20
C HIS A 671 14.52 -24.28 27.72
N THR A 672 15.78 -24.42 27.31
CA THR A 672 16.18 -24.27 25.90
C THR A 672 15.46 -25.29 24.99
N LEU A 673 15.32 -26.54 25.43
CA LEU A 673 14.55 -27.55 24.69
C LEU A 673 13.06 -27.20 24.60
N LEU A 674 12.48 -26.66 25.67
CA LEU A 674 11.09 -26.22 25.68
C LEU A 674 10.87 -25.05 24.71
N VAL A 675 11.75 -24.05 24.72
CA VAL A 675 11.75 -22.92 23.77
C VAL A 675 11.78 -23.44 22.33
N ILE A 676 12.70 -24.36 22.01
CA ILE A 676 12.79 -24.98 20.68
C ILE A 676 11.50 -25.72 20.32
N ALA A 677 10.93 -26.49 21.24
CA ALA A 677 9.70 -27.24 21.02
C ALA A 677 8.50 -26.32 20.75
N ILE A 678 8.35 -25.23 21.51
CA ILE A 678 7.26 -24.27 21.32
C ILE A 678 7.47 -23.46 20.03
N LEU A 679 8.70 -23.07 19.69
CA LEU A 679 8.99 -22.44 18.41
C LEU A 679 8.66 -23.38 17.24
N ALA A 680 9.01 -24.67 17.34
CA ALA A 680 8.65 -25.66 16.33
C ALA A 680 7.12 -25.80 16.23
N LEU A 681 6.39 -25.80 17.35
CA LEU A 681 4.93 -25.78 17.37
C LEU A 681 4.38 -24.57 16.60
N LEU A 682 4.84 -23.36 16.92
CA LEU A 682 4.37 -22.11 16.30
C LEU A 682 4.73 -22.00 14.83
N LEU A 683 5.93 -22.45 14.42
CA LEU A 683 6.42 -22.32 13.06
C LEU A 683 5.96 -23.45 12.14
N LEU A 684 5.74 -24.66 12.65
CA LEU A 684 5.49 -25.83 11.79
C LEU A 684 4.03 -26.28 11.81
N VAL A 685 3.31 -26.13 12.92
CA VAL A 685 1.99 -26.80 13.06
C VAL A 685 0.87 -26.05 12.34
N PRO A 686 0.61 -24.74 12.56
CA PRO A 686 -0.51 -24.06 11.90
C PRO A 686 -0.46 -24.14 10.37
N GLY A 687 0.68 -23.77 9.77
CA GLY A 687 0.89 -23.85 8.33
C GLY A 687 1.01 -25.28 7.81
N GLY A 688 1.59 -26.19 8.61
CA GLY A 688 1.70 -27.60 8.26
C GLY A 688 0.35 -28.31 8.18
N LEU A 689 -0.60 -27.95 9.05
CA LEU A 689 -1.99 -28.41 9.00
C LEU A 689 -2.70 -27.87 7.76
N ALA A 690 -2.51 -26.59 7.45
CA ALA A 690 -3.10 -25.93 6.28
C ALA A 690 -2.38 -26.22 4.94
N ARG A 691 -1.28 -26.98 4.95
CA ARG A 691 -0.38 -27.15 3.79
C ARG A 691 -1.07 -27.58 2.50
N ARG A 692 -2.08 -28.46 2.60
CA ARG A 692 -2.81 -29.00 1.45
C ARG A 692 -3.65 -27.92 0.78
N TRP A 693 -4.33 -27.10 1.58
CA TRP A 693 -5.11 -25.97 1.08
C TRP A 693 -4.22 -25.01 0.29
N PHE A 694 -3.07 -24.64 0.86
CA PHE A 694 -2.12 -23.73 0.22
C PHE A 694 -1.30 -24.34 -0.94
N GLY A 695 -1.48 -25.63 -1.26
CA GLY A 695 -0.75 -26.31 -2.34
C GLY A 695 0.75 -26.46 -2.07
N LEU A 696 1.13 -26.70 -0.81
CA LEU A 696 2.52 -26.87 -0.38
C LEU A 696 2.93 -28.35 -0.44
N ASP A 697 3.07 -28.86 -1.66
CA ASP A 697 3.26 -30.30 -1.88
C ASP A 697 4.72 -30.72 -2.03
N SER A 698 5.59 -29.87 -2.57
CA SER A 698 7.01 -30.21 -2.76
C SER A 698 7.81 -30.12 -1.46
N THR A 699 8.94 -30.82 -1.40
CA THR A 699 9.86 -30.78 -0.24
C THR A 699 10.33 -29.35 0.06
N ILE A 700 10.67 -28.58 -0.98
CA ILE A 700 11.11 -27.19 -0.84
C ILE A 700 9.95 -26.32 -0.33
N ASP A 701 8.74 -26.46 -0.88
CA ASP A 701 7.58 -25.69 -0.40
C ASP A 701 7.29 -25.95 1.07
N ARG A 702 7.33 -27.22 1.49
CA ARG A 702 7.09 -27.59 2.90
C ARG A 702 8.15 -26.99 3.81
N PHE A 703 9.42 -27.09 3.44
CA PHE A 703 10.51 -26.57 4.26
C PHE A 703 10.49 -25.04 4.33
N ALA A 704 10.28 -24.38 3.18
CA ALA A 704 10.49 -22.94 3.05
C ALA A 704 9.25 -22.08 3.32
N LEU A 705 8.05 -22.59 3.02
CA LEU A 705 6.82 -21.79 3.09
C LEU A 705 5.94 -22.10 4.31
N ILE A 706 6.04 -23.30 4.90
CA ILE A 706 5.28 -23.62 6.13
C ILE A 706 5.62 -22.66 7.27
N PRO A 707 6.92 -22.40 7.59
CA PRO A 707 7.26 -21.44 8.63
C PRO A 707 6.62 -20.07 8.41
N GLY A 708 6.72 -19.53 7.20
CA GLY A 708 6.19 -18.22 6.88
C GLY A 708 4.66 -18.15 6.96
N VAL A 709 3.96 -19.18 6.46
CA VAL A 709 2.49 -19.27 6.58
C VAL A 709 2.07 -19.40 8.04
N SER A 710 2.77 -20.18 8.86
CA SER A 710 2.44 -20.31 10.27
C SER A 710 2.60 -18.98 11.02
N VAL A 711 3.68 -18.22 10.76
CA VAL A 711 3.86 -16.87 11.31
C VAL A 711 2.65 -15.99 10.97
N VAL A 712 2.21 -15.97 9.71
CA VAL A 712 1.03 -15.19 9.28
C VAL A 712 -0.23 -15.63 10.04
N LEU A 713 -0.47 -16.94 10.19
CA LEU A 713 -1.63 -17.45 10.92
C LEU A 713 -1.59 -17.10 12.40
N VAL A 714 -0.43 -17.22 13.05
CA VAL A 714 -0.24 -16.85 14.47
C VAL A 714 -0.41 -15.34 14.67
N MET A 715 0.16 -14.55 13.76
CA MET A 715 0.08 -13.09 13.81
C MET A 715 -1.38 -12.60 13.67
N LEU A 716 -2.11 -13.09 12.69
CA LEU A 716 -3.52 -12.74 12.49
C LEU A 716 -4.41 -13.28 13.63
N ALA A 717 -4.12 -14.48 14.14
CA ALA A 717 -4.79 -15.01 15.34
C ALA A 717 -4.54 -14.11 16.55
N GLY A 718 -3.31 -13.60 16.74
CA GLY A 718 -2.94 -12.68 17.81
C GLY A 718 -3.74 -11.38 17.74
N VAL A 719 -3.74 -10.75 16.57
CA VAL A 719 -4.48 -9.50 16.33
C VAL A 719 -5.99 -9.70 16.52
N GLY A 720 -6.55 -10.77 15.96
CA GLY A 720 -7.98 -11.09 16.07
C GLY A 720 -8.40 -11.41 17.51
N THR A 721 -7.60 -12.17 18.23
CA THR A 721 -7.86 -12.54 19.64
C THR A 721 -7.85 -11.30 20.53
N LEU A 722 -6.87 -10.41 20.36
CA LEU A 722 -6.82 -9.14 21.09
C LEU A 722 -7.99 -8.21 20.72
N ALA A 723 -8.46 -8.23 19.46
CA ALA A 723 -9.62 -7.46 19.04
C ALA A 723 -10.94 -7.93 19.68
N VAL A 724 -11.07 -9.24 19.90
CA VAL A 724 -12.23 -9.83 20.57
C VAL A 724 -12.19 -9.54 22.08
N TRP A 725 -11.04 -9.72 22.73
CA TRP A 725 -10.96 -9.62 24.19
C TRP A 725 -10.70 -8.24 24.77
N ARG A 726 -10.06 -7.33 24.02
CA ARG A 726 -9.78 -5.95 24.44
C ARG A 726 -9.18 -5.84 25.85
N GLY A 727 -7.99 -6.40 26.00
CA GLY A 727 -7.23 -6.34 27.25
C GLY A 727 -5.87 -7.04 27.11
N PRO A 728 -5.03 -7.01 28.16
CA PRO A 728 -3.63 -7.42 28.08
C PRO A 728 -3.46 -8.87 27.67
N LEU A 729 -2.41 -9.16 26.91
CA LEU A 729 -1.99 -10.50 26.49
C LEU A 729 -1.31 -11.23 27.65
N THR A 730 -2.14 -11.80 28.52
CA THR A 730 -1.69 -12.72 29.58
C THR A 730 -1.19 -14.05 28.99
N MET A 731 -0.48 -14.85 29.79
CA MET A 731 -0.02 -16.19 29.36
C MET A 731 -1.17 -17.06 28.84
N THR A 732 -2.32 -17.06 29.54
CA THR A 732 -3.52 -17.81 29.12
C THR A 732 -4.04 -17.35 27.76
N LYS A 733 -4.11 -16.03 27.54
CA LYS A 733 -4.52 -15.49 26.25
C LYS A 733 -3.49 -15.76 25.15
N GLY A 734 -2.20 -15.75 25.48
CA GLY A 734 -1.12 -16.16 24.58
C GLY A 734 -1.33 -17.59 24.07
N TRP A 735 -1.61 -18.56 24.97
CA TRP A 735 -1.93 -19.92 24.55
C TRP A 735 -3.25 -20.02 23.75
N ALA A 736 -4.24 -19.19 24.06
CA ALA A 736 -5.45 -19.13 23.24
C ALA A 736 -5.17 -18.66 21.81
N VAL A 737 -4.24 -17.72 21.60
CA VAL A 737 -3.77 -17.33 20.25
C VAL A 737 -3.21 -18.55 19.52
N VAL A 738 -2.39 -19.37 20.19
CA VAL A 738 -1.84 -20.60 19.60
C VAL A 738 -2.95 -21.58 19.22
N VAL A 739 -3.92 -21.78 20.11
CA VAL A 739 -5.08 -22.64 19.86
C VAL A 739 -5.91 -22.15 18.67
N VAL A 740 -6.17 -20.84 18.58
CA VAL A 740 -6.87 -20.23 17.45
C VAL A 740 -6.08 -20.42 16.15
N ALA A 741 -4.77 -20.20 16.16
CA ALA A 741 -3.93 -20.39 14.97
C ALA A 741 -3.92 -21.86 14.50
N ILE A 742 -3.80 -22.82 15.42
CA ILE A 742 -3.91 -24.26 15.13
C ILE A 742 -5.31 -24.58 14.61
N GLY A 743 -6.36 -24.05 15.24
CA GLY A 743 -7.76 -24.21 14.83
C GLY A 743 -8.02 -23.73 13.41
N ILE A 744 -7.48 -22.56 13.04
CA ILE A 744 -7.50 -22.06 11.65
C ILE A 744 -6.74 -23.03 10.73
N GLY A 745 -5.58 -23.51 11.13
CA GLY A 745 -4.82 -24.53 10.39
C GLY A 745 -5.62 -25.82 10.12
N VAL A 746 -6.33 -26.32 11.13
CA VAL A 746 -7.23 -27.48 11.02
C VAL A 746 -8.43 -27.16 10.12
N ALA A 747 -9.08 -26.01 10.28
CA ALA A 747 -10.21 -25.62 9.45
C ALA A 747 -9.81 -25.54 7.97
N LEU A 748 -8.63 -24.98 7.69
CA LEU A 748 -8.05 -24.90 6.34
C LEU A 748 -7.67 -26.27 5.80
N ARG A 749 -7.20 -27.21 6.63
CA ARG A 749 -6.95 -28.60 6.22
C ARG A 749 -8.18 -29.24 5.57
N PHE A 750 -9.36 -28.93 6.06
CA PHE A 750 -10.64 -29.45 5.58
C PHE A 750 -11.42 -28.46 4.69
N ALA A 751 -10.82 -27.31 4.34
CA ALA A 751 -11.45 -26.27 3.54
C ALA A 751 -11.97 -26.77 2.20
N ASP A 752 -11.32 -27.75 1.57
CA ASP A 752 -11.81 -28.34 0.32
C ASP A 752 -13.24 -28.88 0.42
N ALA A 753 -13.66 -29.37 1.60
CA ALA A 753 -14.99 -29.94 1.79
C ALA A 753 -16.11 -28.88 1.83
N TRP A 754 -15.83 -27.68 2.35
CA TRP A 754 -16.87 -26.67 2.64
C TRP A 754 -16.63 -25.31 1.95
N LEU A 755 -15.38 -24.90 1.72
CA LEU A 755 -15.03 -23.64 1.04
C LEU A 755 -14.88 -23.78 -0.47
N ARG A 756 -14.44 -24.93 -0.98
CA ARG A 756 -14.09 -25.04 -2.41
C ARG A 756 -15.28 -24.86 -3.34
N ARG A 757 -16.43 -25.48 -3.04
CA ARG A 757 -17.65 -25.32 -3.85
C ARG A 757 -18.12 -23.86 -3.94
N PRO A 758 -18.30 -23.11 -2.84
CA PRO A 758 -18.71 -21.71 -2.93
C PRO A 758 -17.65 -20.83 -3.59
N LEU A 759 -16.36 -21.06 -3.32
CA LEU A 759 -15.28 -20.33 -3.96
C LEU A 759 -15.18 -20.63 -5.46
N ASP A 760 -15.33 -21.88 -5.89
CA ASP A 760 -15.36 -22.24 -7.31
C ASP A 760 -16.62 -21.69 -7.99
N ALA A 761 -17.76 -21.63 -7.30
CA ALA A 761 -18.96 -20.97 -7.83
C ALA A 761 -18.76 -19.46 -7.98
N PHE A 762 -18.11 -18.81 -7.01
CA PHE A 762 -17.72 -17.41 -7.10
C PHE A 762 -16.72 -17.18 -8.23
N GLY A 763 -15.70 -18.04 -8.35
CA GLY A 763 -14.71 -18.00 -9.43
C GLY A 763 -15.36 -18.15 -10.80
N ARG A 764 -16.20 -19.18 -10.99
CA ARG A 764 -16.97 -19.37 -12.23
C ARG A 764 -17.84 -18.17 -12.55
N PHE A 765 -18.53 -17.59 -11.57
CA PHE A 765 -19.31 -16.37 -11.80
C PHE A 765 -18.44 -15.24 -12.36
N PHE A 766 -17.24 -15.01 -11.83
CA PHE A 766 -16.33 -13.99 -12.35
C PHE A 766 -15.70 -14.37 -13.70
N ASP A 767 -15.35 -15.64 -13.89
CA ASP A 767 -14.82 -16.14 -15.16
C ASP A 767 -15.86 -15.99 -16.28
N ASP A 768 -17.13 -16.35 -16.01
CA ASP A 768 -18.26 -16.17 -16.91
C ASP A 768 -18.51 -14.67 -17.13
N LEU A 769 -18.56 -13.88 -16.05
CA LEU A 769 -18.76 -12.42 -16.10
C LEU A 769 -17.72 -11.74 -16.99
N PHE A 770 -16.45 -12.12 -16.90
CA PHE A 770 -15.36 -11.55 -17.69
C PHE A 770 -15.03 -12.32 -18.98
N ALA A 771 -15.76 -13.41 -19.30
CA ALA A 771 -15.49 -14.26 -20.46
C ALA A 771 -15.52 -13.47 -21.78
N VAL A 772 -16.35 -12.43 -21.86
CA VAL A 772 -16.47 -11.52 -23.02
C VAL A 772 -15.13 -10.84 -23.36
N PHE A 773 -14.24 -10.61 -22.38
CA PHE A 773 -12.90 -10.08 -22.62
C PHE A 773 -11.98 -11.05 -23.38
N SER A 774 -12.34 -12.33 -23.52
CA SER A 774 -11.63 -13.25 -24.40
C SER A 774 -11.78 -12.88 -25.88
N ASN A 775 -12.86 -12.19 -26.25
CA ASN A 775 -13.01 -11.60 -27.58
C ASN A 775 -12.07 -10.40 -27.73
N ARG A 776 -11.15 -10.48 -28.69
CA ARG A 776 -10.15 -9.45 -28.96
C ARG A 776 -10.77 -8.09 -29.27
N ASP A 777 -11.78 -8.05 -30.12
CA ASP A 777 -12.36 -6.80 -30.59
C ASP A 777 -13.11 -6.10 -29.43
N PHE A 778 -13.76 -6.87 -28.55
CA PHE A 778 -14.37 -6.37 -27.33
C PHE A 778 -13.32 -5.86 -26.34
N SER A 779 -12.27 -6.63 -26.09
CA SER A 779 -11.16 -6.23 -25.23
C SER A 779 -10.51 -4.91 -25.65
N VAL A 780 -10.30 -4.71 -26.96
CA VAL A 780 -9.72 -3.48 -27.49
C VAL A 780 -10.70 -2.31 -27.36
N LEU A 781 -11.98 -2.51 -27.67
CA LEU A 781 -13.01 -1.48 -27.53
C LEU A 781 -13.15 -1.02 -26.07
N MET A 782 -13.22 -1.97 -25.13
CA MET A 782 -13.28 -1.68 -23.70
C MET A 782 -11.98 -1.03 -23.20
N GLY A 783 -10.83 -1.52 -23.65
CA GLY A 783 -9.52 -0.95 -23.30
C GLY A 783 -9.42 0.53 -23.69
N TYR A 784 -9.88 0.90 -24.88
CA TYR A 784 -9.99 2.29 -25.29
C TYR A 784 -10.96 3.07 -24.41
N GLN A 785 -12.18 2.56 -24.21
CA GLN A 785 -13.20 3.24 -23.40
C GLN A 785 -12.69 3.55 -21.99
N PHE A 786 -12.08 2.55 -21.34
CA PHE A 786 -11.56 2.69 -19.99
C PHE A 786 -10.39 3.66 -19.92
N LEU A 787 -9.48 3.66 -20.90
CA LEU A 787 -8.39 4.64 -20.98
C LEU A 787 -8.90 6.06 -21.21
N ALA A 788 -9.88 6.25 -22.09
CA ALA A 788 -10.49 7.55 -22.33
C ALA A 788 -11.17 8.09 -21.05
N GLN A 789 -11.92 7.23 -20.35
CA GLN A 789 -12.58 7.60 -19.09
C GLN A 789 -11.59 7.79 -17.93
N ALA A 790 -10.53 6.98 -17.85
CA ALA A 790 -9.47 7.17 -16.87
C ALA A 790 -8.69 8.47 -17.11
N GLY A 791 -8.28 8.74 -18.35
CA GLY A 791 -7.59 9.98 -18.72
C GLY A 791 -8.46 11.20 -18.46
N GLN A 792 -9.74 11.14 -18.81
CA GLN A 792 -10.74 12.15 -18.46
C GLN A 792 -10.84 12.35 -16.94
N GLY A 793 -10.91 11.26 -16.17
CA GLY A 793 -10.95 11.30 -14.71
C GLY A 793 -9.70 11.95 -14.12
N VAL A 794 -8.51 11.58 -14.59
CA VAL A 794 -7.23 12.16 -14.13
C VAL A 794 -7.19 13.67 -14.36
N VAL A 795 -7.57 14.12 -15.56
CA VAL A 795 -7.67 15.56 -15.85
C VAL A 795 -8.68 16.23 -14.93
N GLN A 796 -9.86 15.62 -14.73
CA GLN A 796 -10.90 16.17 -13.86
C GLN A 796 -10.45 16.29 -12.40
N GLY A 797 -9.79 15.27 -11.85
CA GLY A 797 -9.27 15.31 -10.47
C GLY A 797 -8.18 16.36 -10.28
N ALA A 798 -7.29 16.51 -11.27
CA ALA A 798 -6.24 17.51 -11.22
C ALA A 798 -6.78 18.95 -11.37
N ILE A 799 -7.72 19.18 -12.28
CA ILE A 799 -8.40 20.48 -12.42
C ILE A 799 -9.27 20.77 -11.20
N PHE A 800 -9.96 19.77 -10.64
CA PHE A 800 -10.70 19.92 -9.39
C PHE A 800 -9.79 20.41 -8.27
N LYS A 801 -8.61 19.82 -8.10
CA LYS A 801 -7.61 20.30 -7.13
C LYS A 801 -7.24 21.77 -7.40
N ALA A 802 -6.96 22.14 -8.65
CA ALA A 802 -6.64 23.53 -9.01
C ALA A 802 -7.82 24.49 -8.72
N LEU A 803 -9.05 24.04 -8.95
CA LEU A 803 -10.27 24.84 -8.82
C LEU A 803 -10.67 25.05 -7.36
N VAL A 804 -10.45 24.05 -6.50
CA VAL A 804 -10.87 24.06 -5.09
C VAL A 804 -9.75 24.45 -4.13
N PHE A 805 -8.50 24.10 -4.43
CA PHE A 805 -7.36 24.24 -3.51
C PHE A 805 -6.18 25.03 -4.10
N GLY A 806 -6.33 25.60 -5.29
CA GLY A 806 -5.25 26.36 -5.95
C GLY A 806 -4.05 25.50 -6.36
N GLY A 807 -2.87 26.10 -6.50
CA GLY A 807 -1.65 25.44 -6.96
C GLY A 807 -0.81 24.73 -5.88
N GLU A 808 -1.04 25.02 -4.60
CA GLU A 808 -0.16 24.57 -3.50
C GLU A 808 -0.25 23.07 -3.18
N LYS A 809 0.81 22.49 -2.62
CA LYS A 809 0.79 21.08 -2.20
C LYS A 809 -0.19 20.89 -1.03
N GLY A 810 -0.85 19.73 -1.01
CA GLY A 810 -1.83 19.38 0.01
C GLY A 810 -3.26 19.80 -0.32
N PHE A 811 -4.12 19.69 0.69
CA PHE A 811 -5.54 20.04 0.65
C PHE A 811 -5.85 20.89 1.87
N ASP A 812 -5.57 22.19 1.79
CA ASP A 812 -5.95 23.12 2.86
C ASP A 812 -7.45 23.44 2.72
N ILE A 813 -8.22 22.96 3.69
CA ILE A 813 -9.69 23.09 3.71
C ILE A 813 -10.11 24.53 4.09
N SER A 814 -9.22 25.32 4.70
CA SER A 814 -9.50 26.71 5.07
C SER A 814 -9.69 27.61 3.84
N VAL A 815 -8.97 27.30 2.74
CA VAL A 815 -9.02 28.02 1.45
C VAL A 815 -10.04 27.45 0.46
N ALA A 816 -10.80 26.43 0.85
CA ALA A 816 -11.84 25.86 -0.01
C ALA A 816 -12.91 26.93 -0.32
N PRO A 817 -13.26 27.14 -1.61
CA PRO A 817 -14.15 28.21 -2.05
C PRO A 817 -15.59 28.01 -1.58
N SER A 818 -16.40 29.06 -1.70
CA SER A 818 -17.81 29.05 -1.30
C SER A 818 -18.63 27.97 -2.04
N ALA A 819 -19.63 27.39 -1.35
CA ALA A 819 -20.57 26.45 -1.98
C ALA A 819 -21.27 27.05 -3.21
N ASP A 820 -21.60 28.35 -3.15
CA ASP A 820 -22.17 29.11 -4.26
C ASP A 820 -21.26 29.09 -5.50
N TYR A 821 -19.96 29.35 -5.34
CA TYR A 821 -18.99 29.25 -6.42
C TYR A 821 -18.93 27.84 -7.02
N LEU A 822 -18.85 26.80 -6.18
CA LEU A 822 -18.78 25.41 -6.65
C LEU A 822 -20.05 24.99 -7.42
N LEU A 823 -21.23 25.37 -6.92
CA LEU A 823 -22.50 25.11 -7.60
C LEU A 823 -22.59 25.84 -8.94
N LYS A 824 -22.12 27.09 -9.01
CA LYS A 824 -22.04 27.86 -10.27
C LYS A 824 -21.06 27.24 -11.26
N VAL A 825 -19.92 26.71 -10.81
CA VAL A 825 -18.98 25.96 -11.66
C VAL A 825 -19.63 24.71 -12.24
N VAL A 826 -20.39 23.96 -11.43
CA VAL A 826 -21.16 22.80 -11.90
C VAL A 826 -22.18 23.23 -12.95
N LEU A 827 -22.95 24.30 -12.72
CA LEU A 827 -23.92 24.82 -13.70
C LEU A 827 -23.24 25.27 -14.99
N ALA A 828 -22.15 26.03 -14.89
CA ALA A 828 -21.38 26.51 -16.04
C ALA A 828 -20.71 25.38 -16.84
N LEU A 829 -20.42 24.24 -16.21
CA LEU A 829 -19.92 23.05 -16.87
C LEU A 829 -21.03 22.28 -17.59
N TYR A 830 -22.11 21.94 -16.89
CA TYR A 830 -23.11 21.00 -17.40
C TYR A 830 -24.16 21.65 -18.32
N ILE A 831 -24.48 22.94 -18.17
CA ILE A 831 -25.45 23.61 -19.04
C ILE A 831 -24.96 23.64 -20.49
N PRO A 832 -23.76 24.19 -20.82
CA PRO A 832 -23.27 24.21 -22.20
C PRO A 832 -23.10 22.81 -22.77
N TYR A 833 -22.61 21.89 -21.95
CA TYR A 833 -22.40 20.50 -22.34
C TYR A 833 -23.71 19.77 -22.69
N THR A 834 -24.82 20.09 -22.01
CA THR A 834 -26.15 19.53 -22.33
C THR A 834 -26.64 19.92 -23.70
N PHE A 835 -26.34 21.15 -24.14
CA PHE A 835 -26.67 21.59 -25.49
C PHE A 835 -25.73 20.98 -26.53
N LEU A 836 -24.45 20.76 -26.20
CA LEU A 836 -23.48 20.19 -27.13
C LEU A 836 -23.63 18.67 -27.33
N SER A 837 -23.98 17.93 -26.27
CA SER A 837 -23.90 16.46 -26.26
C SER A 837 -24.74 15.74 -27.33
N PRO A 838 -25.97 16.18 -27.70
CA PRO A 838 -26.76 15.50 -28.74
C PRO A 838 -26.13 15.58 -30.14
N PHE A 839 -25.32 16.60 -30.42
CA PHE A 839 -24.70 16.80 -31.73
C PHE A 839 -23.42 15.97 -31.92
N VAL A 840 -22.76 15.60 -30.83
CA VAL A 840 -21.51 14.83 -30.84
C VAL A 840 -21.72 13.45 -31.48
N GLY A 841 -22.83 12.76 -31.19
CA GLY A 841 -23.14 11.44 -31.75
C GLY A 841 -23.20 11.42 -33.28
N VAL A 842 -23.85 12.42 -33.88
CA VAL A 842 -23.99 12.51 -35.34
C VAL A 842 -22.68 12.86 -36.03
N PHE A 843 -21.88 13.73 -35.41
CA PHE A 843 -20.54 13.98 -35.91
C PHE A 843 -19.72 12.67 -35.97
N ILE A 844 -19.80 11.83 -34.94
CA ILE A 844 -19.07 10.56 -34.87
C ILE A 844 -19.52 9.59 -35.98
N ASP A 845 -20.82 9.50 -36.26
CA ASP A 845 -21.37 8.54 -37.23
C ASP A 845 -20.93 8.78 -38.68
N ARG A 846 -20.50 10.00 -39.00
CA ARG A 846 -20.07 10.38 -40.36
C ARG A 846 -18.64 9.96 -40.68
N PHE A 847 -17.81 9.75 -39.66
CA PHE A 847 -16.40 9.41 -39.83
C PHE A 847 -16.15 7.96 -39.41
N GLU A 848 -15.04 7.39 -39.88
CA GLU A 848 -14.55 6.14 -39.32
C GLU A 848 -14.35 6.29 -37.80
N ARG A 849 -15.18 5.61 -37.00
CA ARG A 849 -15.16 5.69 -35.52
C ARG A 849 -13.76 5.50 -34.93
N ARG A 850 -12.94 4.64 -35.55
CA ARG A 850 -11.52 4.47 -35.22
C ARG A 850 -10.71 5.77 -35.34
N ARG A 851 -10.91 6.54 -36.43
CA ARG A 851 -10.23 7.84 -36.63
C ARG A 851 -10.76 8.88 -35.67
N VAL A 852 -12.06 8.85 -35.37
CA VAL A 852 -12.67 9.76 -34.40
C VAL A 852 -12.08 9.54 -33.01
N ALA A 853 -11.99 8.28 -32.55
CA ALA A 853 -11.34 7.94 -31.28
C ALA A 853 -9.89 8.44 -31.23
N TRP A 854 -9.10 8.16 -32.28
CA TRP A 854 -7.70 8.59 -32.38
C TRP A 854 -7.55 10.11 -32.25
N TRP A 855 -8.31 10.88 -33.03
CA TRP A 855 -8.19 12.34 -33.04
C TRP A 855 -8.83 12.99 -31.81
N ALA A 856 -9.94 12.45 -31.29
CA ALA A 856 -10.57 12.95 -30.08
C ALA A 856 -9.59 12.92 -28.90
N ASP A 857 -8.90 11.80 -28.69
CA ASP A 857 -7.93 11.64 -27.61
C ASP A 857 -6.70 12.54 -27.82
N ILE A 858 -6.15 12.63 -29.03
CA ILE A 858 -4.98 13.47 -29.34
C ILE A 858 -5.29 14.96 -29.18
N LEU A 859 -6.41 15.42 -29.75
CA LEU A 859 -6.83 16.81 -29.65
C LEU A 859 -7.16 17.17 -28.20
N SER A 860 -7.82 16.27 -27.47
CA SER A 860 -8.09 16.49 -26.03
C SER A 860 -6.80 16.59 -25.24
N ALA A 861 -5.83 15.69 -25.46
CA ALA A 861 -4.51 15.75 -24.82
C ALA A 861 -3.78 17.06 -25.13
N ALA A 862 -3.81 17.54 -26.38
CA ALA A 862 -3.22 18.81 -26.78
C ALA A 862 -3.92 20.01 -26.12
N LEU A 863 -5.26 20.04 -26.11
CA LEU A 863 -6.05 21.12 -25.52
C LEU A 863 -5.87 21.21 -24.00
N VAL A 864 -5.88 20.09 -23.27
CA VAL A 864 -5.63 20.12 -21.81
C VAL A 864 -4.19 20.52 -21.50
N THR A 865 -3.23 20.15 -22.36
CA THR A 865 -1.85 20.64 -22.26
C THR A 865 -1.77 22.15 -22.52
N LEU A 866 -2.54 22.67 -23.46
CA LEU A 866 -2.64 24.12 -23.69
C LEU A 866 -3.25 24.84 -22.49
N ILE A 867 -4.26 24.26 -21.84
CA ILE A 867 -4.84 24.79 -20.59
C ILE A 867 -3.81 24.81 -19.46
N VAL A 868 -2.92 23.81 -19.39
CA VAL A 868 -1.80 23.86 -18.45
C VAL A 868 -0.94 25.10 -18.69
N ILE A 869 -0.56 25.36 -19.95
CA ILE A 869 0.31 26.47 -20.33
C ILE A 869 -0.37 27.84 -20.10
N LEU A 870 -1.63 27.98 -20.52
CA LEU A 870 -2.34 29.26 -20.54
C LEU A 870 -3.05 29.61 -19.23
N VAL A 871 -3.35 28.61 -18.39
CA VAL A 871 -4.21 28.79 -17.20
C VAL A 871 -3.53 28.27 -15.94
N VAL A 872 -3.09 27.01 -15.92
CA VAL A 872 -2.58 26.39 -14.68
C VAL A 872 -1.22 26.97 -14.27
N PHE A 873 -0.30 27.21 -15.22
CA PHE A 873 0.97 27.86 -14.89
C PHE A 873 0.80 29.30 -14.42
N PRO A 874 0.03 30.19 -15.11
CA PRO A 874 -0.18 31.55 -14.63
C PRO A 874 -0.98 31.66 -13.33
N LEU A 875 -1.83 30.68 -13.00
CA LEU A 875 -2.61 30.66 -11.76
C LEU A 875 -1.71 30.58 -10.51
N GLY A 876 -0.57 29.87 -10.60
CA GLY A 876 0.35 29.69 -9.49
C GLY A 876 -0.33 29.09 -8.26
N SER A 877 0.02 29.58 -7.07
CA SER A 877 -0.62 29.18 -5.79
C SER A 877 -1.99 29.81 -5.54
N GLY A 878 -2.42 30.78 -6.35
CA GLY A 878 -3.64 31.54 -6.10
C GLY A 878 -4.94 30.74 -6.32
N SER A 879 -5.99 31.13 -5.62
CA SER A 879 -7.35 30.65 -5.90
C SER A 879 -7.91 31.27 -7.19
N PRO A 880 -8.62 30.50 -8.03
CA PRO A 880 -9.37 31.04 -9.16
C PRO A 880 -10.68 31.72 -8.75
N GLU A 881 -11.12 31.59 -7.49
CA GLU A 881 -12.32 32.29 -6.97
C GLU A 881 -12.15 33.81 -7.16
N HIS A 882 -13.20 34.45 -7.68
CA HIS A 882 -13.21 35.86 -8.14
C HIS A 882 -12.34 36.20 -9.37
N ARG A 883 -11.68 35.24 -10.01
CA ARG A 883 -10.94 35.43 -11.26
C ARG A 883 -11.64 34.75 -12.43
N THR A 884 -12.30 35.55 -13.25
CA THR A 884 -13.13 35.05 -14.36
C THR A 884 -12.33 34.25 -15.39
N TRP A 885 -11.15 34.75 -15.82
CA TRP A 885 -10.35 34.10 -16.87
C TRP A 885 -9.80 32.72 -16.47
N PRO A 886 -9.13 32.55 -15.32
CA PRO A 886 -8.68 31.22 -14.88
C PRO A 886 -9.83 30.24 -14.65
N THR A 887 -10.93 30.70 -14.05
CA THR A 887 -12.12 29.86 -13.83
C THR A 887 -12.69 29.37 -15.16
N ALA A 888 -12.85 30.27 -16.14
CA ALA A 888 -13.34 29.91 -17.47
C ALA A 888 -12.40 28.92 -18.18
N GLY A 889 -11.09 29.14 -18.10
CA GLY A 889 -10.09 28.23 -18.68
C GLY A 889 -10.11 26.82 -18.08
N LEU A 890 -10.26 26.71 -16.75
CA LEU A 890 -10.41 25.42 -16.06
C LEU A 890 -11.73 24.73 -16.45
N ILE A 891 -12.84 25.47 -16.57
CA ILE A 891 -14.12 24.94 -17.06
C ILE A 891 -13.99 24.42 -18.49
N VAL A 892 -13.30 25.14 -19.38
CA VAL A 892 -13.00 24.66 -20.74
C VAL A 892 -12.20 23.36 -20.70
N GLY A 893 -11.24 23.23 -19.79
CA GLY A 893 -10.51 21.98 -19.60
C GLY A 893 -11.37 20.81 -19.13
N LEU A 894 -12.30 21.08 -18.21
CA LEU A 894 -13.30 20.09 -17.79
C LEU A 894 -14.23 19.71 -18.95
N LEU A 895 -14.65 20.67 -19.78
CA LEU A 895 -15.48 20.41 -20.97
C LEU A 895 -14.74 19.54 -22.00
N VAL A 896 -13.47 19.82 -22.26
CA VAL A 896 -12.62 19.00 -23.14
C VAL A 896 -12.51 17.58 -22.58
N ALA A 897 -12.20 17.44 -21.30
CA ALA A 897 -12.13 16.15 -20.63
C ALA A 897 -13.46 15.40 -20.75
N GLN A 898 -14.60 16.03 -20.44
CA GLN A 898 -15.92 15.39 -20.55
C GLN A 898 -16.31 15.02 -21.98
N SER A 899 -15.83 15.77 -22.97
CA SER A 899 -16.10 15.49 -24.39
C SER A 899 -15.44 14.18 -24.85
N VAL A 900 -14.21 13.89 -24.40
CA VAL A 900 -13.52 12.66 -24.80
C VAL A 900 -14.22 11.39 -24.27
N ALA A 901 -14.67 11.41 -23.02
CA ALA A 901 -15.42 10.30 -22.43
C ALA A 901 -16.76 10.08 -23.15
N ARG A 902 -17.42 11.16 -23.58
CA ARG A 902 -18.66 11.11 -24.36
C ARG A 902 -18.46 10.43 -25.70
N ILE A 903 -17.41 10.85 -26.42
CA ILE A 903 -17.06 10.28 -27.71
C ILE A 903 -16.78 8.79 -27.55
N ALA A 904 -16.03 8.41 -26.52
CA ALA A 904 -15.74 7.00 -26.24
C ALA A 904 -17.00 6.17 -25.95
N LEU A 905 -17.93 6.71 -25.17
CA LEU A 905 -19.22 6.07 -24.89
C LEU A 905 -20.11 5.93 -26.13
N ALA A 906 -20.15 6.96 -26.99
CA ALA A 906 -20.89 6.93 -28.24
C ALA A 906 -20.31 5.91 -29.23
N ILE A 907 -18.98 5.89 -29.41
CA ILE A 907 -18.28 4.89 -30.21
C ILE A 907 -18.57 3.48 -29.70
N LYS A 908 -18.48 3.27 -28.38
CA LYS A 908 -18.82 2.00 -27.75
C LYS A 908 -20.27 1.60 -28.04
N SER A 909 -21.23 2.52 -27.87
CA SER A 909 -22.64 2.21 -28.08
C SER A 909 -22.92 1.76 -29.51
N ALA A 910 -22.25 2.38 -30.49
CA ALA A 910 -22.39 2.04 -31.90
C ALA A 910 -21.64 0.76 -32.30
N ALA A 911 -20.48 0.48 -31.68
CA ALA A 911 -19.61 -0.63 -32.04
C ALA A 911 -19.95 -1.95 -31.34
N LEU A 912 -20.58 -1.90 -30.17
CA LEU A 912 -20.77 -3.06 -29.30
C LEU A 912 -21.54 -4.22 -29.96
N PRO A 913 -22.65 -3.99 -30.72
CA PRO A 913 -23.36 -5.07 -31.43
C PRO A 913 -22.48 -5.82 -32.43
N ASP A 914 -21.72 -5.08 -33.23
CA ASP A 914 -20.84 -5.63 -34.28
C ASP A 914 -19.66 -6.41 -33.68
N VAL A 915 -19.17 -5.96 -32.53
CA VAL A 915 -18.04 -6.56 -31.83
C VAL A 915 -18.43 -7.87 -31.11
N LEU A 916 -19.67 -7.99 -30.63
CA LEU A 916 -20.16 -9.15 -29.88
C LEU A 916 -21.01 -10.13 -30.70
N SER A 917 -21.28 -9.84 -31.97
CA SER A 917 -22.13 -10.68 -32.82
C SER A 917 -23.51 -11.01 -32.21
N GLY A 918 -24.06 -10.08 -31.42
CA GLY A 918 -25.39 -10.19 -30.81
C GLY A 918 -25.55 -11.11 -29.58
N ARG A 919 -24.62 -12.05 -29.32
CA ARG A 919 -24.84 -13.13 -28.33
C ARG A 919 -24.69 -12.71 -26.86
N ASP A 920 -23.85 -11.72 -26.57
CA ASP A 920 -23.49 -11.32 -25.18
C ASP A 920 -23.75 -9.82 -24.90
N LEU A 921 -24.67 -9.19 -25.63
CA LEU A 921 -24.84 -7.73 -25.61
C LEU A 921 -25.16 -7.16 -24.23
N LEU A 922 -26.06 -7.79 -23.47
CA LEU A 922 -26.42 -7.34 -22.13
C LEU A 922 -25.23 -7.39 -21.16
N GLN A 923 -24.46 -8.48 -21.22
CA GLN A 923 -23.28 -8.68 -20.39
C GLN A 923 -22.15 -7.70 -20.76
N GLY A 924 -21.86 -7.56 -22.06
CA GLY A 924 -20.87 -6.60 -22.55
C GLY A 924 -21.24 -5.16 -22.24
N ASN A 925 -22.53 -4.81 -22.29
CA ASN A 925 -23.01 -3.49 -21.91
C ASN A 925 -22.85 -3.25 -20.39
N GLY A 926 -23.20 -4.22 -19.56
CA GLY A 926 -23.00 -4.16 -18.10
C GLY A 926 -21.54 -3.98 -17.70
N LEU A 927 -20.63 -4.79 -18.27
CA LEU A 927 -19.18 -4.68 -18.05
C LEU A 927 -18.61 -3.34 -18.50
N SER A 928 -19.03 -2.87 -19.68
CA SER A 928 -18.63 -1.57 -20.22
C SER A 928 -19.00 -0.42 -19.28
N GLN A 929 -20.23 -0.43 -18.77
CA GLN A 929 -20.72 0.63 -17.89
C GLN A 929 -20.02 0.60 -16.52
N ALA A 930 -19.88 -0.60 -15.93
CA ALA A 930 -19.20 -0.80 -14.66
C ALA A 930 -17.72 -0.44 -14.74
N GLY A 931 -17.00 -1.06 -15.68
CA GLY A 931 -15.56 -0.83 -15.87
C GLY A 931 -15.25 0.61 -16.25
N GLY A 932 -16.11 1.23 -17.06
CA GLY A 932 -15.97 2.62 -17.45
C GLY A 932 -16.13 3.61 -16.30
N GLY A 933 -17.16 3.42 -15.47
CA GLY A 933 -17.36 4.22 -14.25
C GLY A 933 -16.22 4.04 -13.26
N LEU A 934 -15.75 2.80 -13.05
CA LEU A 934 -14.59 2.51 -12.20
C LEU A 934 -13.31 3.17 -12.73
N ALA A 935 -13.06 3.12 -14.04
CA ALA A 935 -11.91 3.76 -14.66
C ALA A 935 -11.94 5.29 -14.47
N GLN A 936 -13.11 5.90 -14.63
CA GLN A 936 -13.31 7.33 -14.39
C GLN A 936 -13.03 7.71 -12.93
N VAL A 937 -13.65 7.02 -11.96
CA VAL A 937 -13.46 7.32 -10.53
C VAL A 937 -12.02 7.08 -10.11
N PHE A 938 -11.40 5.99 -10.57
CA PHE A 938 -9.98 5.73 -10.35
C PHE A 938 -9.11 6.85 -10.92
N GLY A 939 -9.41 7.30 -12.14
CA GLY A 939 -8.75 8.44 -12.76
C GLY A 939 -8.85 9.71 -11.91
N ILE A 940 -10.05 10.07 -11.43
CA ILE A 940 -10.26 11.23 -10.55
C ILE A 940 -9.40 11.12 -9.29
N GLY A 941 -9.38 9.94 -8.66
CA GLY A 941 -8.54 9.67 -7.49
C GLY A 941 -7.06 9.90 -7.79
N VAL A 942 -6.53 9.29 -8.86
CA VAL A 942 -5.12 9.43 -9.26
C VAL A 942 -4.78 10.88 -9.60
N GLY A 943 -5.62 11.56 -10.38
CA GLY A 943 -5.44 12.97 -10.74
C GLY A 943 -5.38 13.88 -9.52
N THR A 944 -6.30 13.67 -8.57
CA THR A 944 -6.37 14.43 -7.31
C THR A 944 -5.15 14.17 -6.44
N ILE A 945 -4.71 12.90 -6.31
CA ILE A 945 -3.52 12.53 -5.53
C ILE A 945 -2.26 13.12 -6.15
N VAL A 946 -2.03 12.94 -7.45
CA VAL A 946 -0.86 13.51 -8.15
C VAL A 946 -0.86 15.03 -8.02
N ALA A 947 -2.01 15.67 -8.18
CA ALA A 947 -2.16 17.11 -8.07
C ALA A 947 -1.93 17.65 -6.65
N GLY A 948 -2.37 16.93 -5.62
CA GLY A 948 -2.18 17.29 -4.23
C GLY A 948 -0.76 17.01 -3.72
N GLN A 949 -0.10 15.96 -4.19
CA GLN A 949 1.26 15.59 -3.75
C GLN A 949 2.36 16.33 -4.52
N ILE A 950 2.13 16.62 -5.81
CA ILE A 950 3.12 17.25 -6.69
C ILE A 950 2.63 18.64 -7.10
N ALA A 951 1.74 18.70 -8.09
CA ALA A 951 1.11 19.93 -8.57
C ALA A 951 -0.02 19.60 -9.57
N PRO A 952 -1.07 20.45 -9.69
CA PRO A 952 -2.18 20.21 -10.62
C PRO A 952 -1.75 20.02 -12.08
N TRP A 953 -0.77 20.79 -12.55
CA TRP A 953 -0.30 20.68 -13.93
C TRP A 953 0.29 19.30 -14.26
N VAL A 954 1.00 18.67 -13.31
CA VAL A 954 1.54 17.31 -13.46
C VAL A 954 0.40 16.31 -13.59
N GLY A 955 -0.64 16.47 -12.77
CA GLY A 955 -1.85 15.65 -12.85
C GLY A 955 -2.52 15.76 -14.22
N VAL A 956 -2.68 16.98 -14.75
CA VAL A 956 -3.28 17.19 -16.07
C VAL A 956 -2.42 16.58 -17.19
N LEU A 957 -1.10 16.76 -17.17
CA LEU A 957 -0.20 16.14 -18.16
C LEU A 957 -0.18 14.62 -18.06
N PHE A 958 -0.27 14.06 -16.86
CA PHE A 958 -0.43 12.62 -16.68
C PHE A 958 -1.74 12.13 -17.30
N GLY A 959 -2.83 12.87 -17.11
CA GLY A 959 -4.11 12.59 -17.77
C GLY A 959 -4.00 12.65 -19.30
N ALA A 960 -3.29 13.64 -19.84
CA ALA A 960 -2.99 13.75 -21.27
C ALA A 960 -2.21 12.52 -21.79
N ALA A 961 -1.22 12.03 -21.04
CA ALA A 961 -0.48 10.81 -21.39
C ALA A 961 -1.38 9.56 -21.40
N VAL A 962 -2.33 9.46 -20.47
CA VAL A 962 -3.34 8.38 -20.46
C VAL A 962 -4.27 8.46 -21.68
N LEU A 963 -4.68 9.66 -22.08
CA LEU A 963 -5.46 9.87 -23.31
C LEU A 963 -4.65 9.46 -24.56
N LEU A 964 -3.37 9.81 -24.64
CA LEU A 964 -2.50 9.37 -25.74
C LEU A 964 -2.36 7.84 -25.77
N ALA A 965 -2.35 7.17 -24.62
CA ALA A 965 -2.42 5.72 -24.55
C ALA A 965 -3.77 5.19 -25.09
N GLY A 966 -4.89 5.83 -24.74
CA GLY A 966 -6.21 5.57 -25.33
C GLY A 966 -6.19 5.68 -26.86
N ALA A 967 -5.59 6.74 -27.40
CA ALA A 967 -5.41 6.92 -28.83
C ALA A 967 -4.64 5.74 -29.44
N MET A 968 -3.52 5.32 -28.85
CA MET A 968 -2.76 4.15 -29.33
C MET A 968 -3.59 2.86 -29.35
N VAL A 969 -4.43 2.62 -28.34
CA VAL A 969 -5.33 1.46 -28.30
C VAL A 969 -6.39 1.55 -29.39
N SER A 970 -6.95 2.74 -29.65
CA SER A 970 -7.99 2.93 -30.66
C SER A 970 -7.54 2.48 -32.07
N ARG A 971 -6.25 2.60 -32.42
CA ARG A 971 -5.72 2.13 -33.72
C ARG A 971 -5.91 0.64 -33.96
N GLN A 972 -6.06 -0.14 -32.91
CA GLN A 972 -6.21 -1.59 -32.98
C GLN A 972 -7.66 -2.04 -33.17
N MET A 973 -8.63 -1.11 -33.10
CA MET A 973 -10.04 -1.41 -33.31
C MET A 973 -10.29 -1.95 -34.73
N ARG A 974 -11.08 -3.02 -34.81
CA ARG A 974 -11.55 -3.67 -36.05
C ARG A 974 -13.07 -3.86 -35.95
N ARG A 975 -13.75 -3.99 -37.09
CA ARG A 975 -15.21 -4.14 -37.16
C ARG A 975 -15.97 -2.96 -36.54
N VAL A 976 -15.47 -1.75 -36.79
CA VAL A 976 -16.04 -0.49 -36.26
C VAL A 976 -16.41 0.46 -37.41
N GLU A 977 -16.83 -0.10 -38.54
CA GLU A 977 -17.05 0.63 -39.80
C GLU A 977 -18.30 1.51 -39.76
N ALA A 978 -18.19 2.72 -40.32
CA ALA A 978 -19.30 3.65 -40.42
C ALA A 978 -20.20 3.28 -41.60
N ARG A 979 -21.53 3.36 -41.43
CA ARG A 979 -22.45 3.43 -42.58
C ARG A 979 -22.24 4.78 -43.26
N ARG A 980 -21.84 4.79 -44.54
CA ARG A 980 -21.76 6.04 -45.34
C ARG A 980 -23.12 6.74 -45.33
N HIS A 981 -23.14 7.99 -44.89
CA HIS A 981 -24.29 8.88 -44.96
C HIS A 981 -23.97 10.01 -45.94
N ASP A 982 -24.74 10.13 -47.01
CA ASP A 982 -24.49 11.05 -48.13
C ASP A 982 -25.17 12.44 -47.94
N GLY A 983 -25.58 12.81 -46.72
CA GLY A 983 -26.34 14.04 -46.43
C GLY A 983 -25.50 15.30 -46.08
N SER A 984 -26.10 16.49 -46.22
CA SER A 984 -25.48 17.75 -45.79
C SER A 984 -25.61 17.96 -44.26
N LEU A 985 -24.61 18.60 -43.64
CA LEU A 985 -24.52 18.75 -42.18
C LEU A 985 -25.71 19.54 -41.58
N GLY A 986 -26.20 20.54 -42.31
CA GLY A 986 -27.40 21.30 -41.92
C GLY A 986 -28.71 20.48 -41.99
N GLN A 987 -28.83 19.57 -42.96
CA GLN A 987 -29.97 18.65 -43.03
C GLN A 987 -29.92 17.61 -41.90
N GLU A 988 -28.73 17.15 -41.52
CA GLU A 988 -28.50 16.26 -40.38
C GLU A 988 -28.85 16.95 -39.05
N VAL A 989 -28.37 18.18 -38.80
CA VAL A 989 -28.73 18.95 -37.60
C VAL A 989 -30.24 19.19 -37.49
N ARG A 990 -30.90 19.53 -38.60
CA ARG A 990 -32.37 19.69 -38.62
C ARG A 990 -33.10 18.35 -38.42
N ARG A 991 -32.55 17.26 -38.94
CA ARG A 991 -33.03 15.89 -38.69
C ARG A 991 -32.82 15.50 -37.22
N ILE A 992 -31.74 15.91 -36.56
CA ILE A 992 -31.48 15.68 -35.12
C ILE A 992 -32.56 16.33 -34.27
N LEU A 993 -32.83 17.62 -34.47
CA LEU A 993 -33.86 18.30 -33.67
C LEU A 993 -35.23 17.62 -33.82
N ARG A 994 -35.58 17.20 -35.04
CA ARG A 994 -36.79 16.39 -35.28
C ARG A 994 -36.73 14.99 -34.69
N THR A 995 -35.57 14.34 -34.67
CA THR A 995 -35.40 12.97 -34.15
C THR A 995 -35.23 12.91 -32.63
N VAL A 996 -34.76 13.98 -31.98
CA VAL A 996 -34.80 14.13 -30.52
C VAL A 996 -36.25 14.35 -30.09
N VAL A 997 -36.99 15.23 -30.77
CA VAL A 997 -38.43 15.43 -30.51
C VAL A 997 -39.21 14.14 -30.76
N ALA A 998 -39.01 13.49 -31.91
CA ALA A 998 -39.60 12.18 -32.19
C ALA A 998 -39.15 11.09 -31.20
N GLY A 999 -37.92 11.18 -30.67
CA GLY A 999 -37.43 10.28 -29.63
C GLY A 999 -38.13 10.49 -28.29
N VAL A 1000 -38.40 11.75 -27.91
CA VAL A 1000 -39.22 12.08 -26.74
C VAL A 1000 -40.65 11.60 -26.94
N GLU A 1001 -41.25 11.84 -28.11
CA GLU A 1001 -42.59 11.37 -28.47
C GLU A 1001 -42.68 9.84 -28.44
N GLU A 1002 -41.68 9.13 -28.99
CA GLU A 1002 -41.64 7.66 -29.00
C GLU A 1002 -41.48 7.09 -27.59
N VAL A 1003 -40.58 7.67 -26.77
CA VAL A 1003 -40.43 7.25 -25.37
C VAL A 1003 -41.70 7.54 -24.58
N ALA A 1004 -42.33 8.70 -24.78
CA ALA A 1004 -43.59 9.07 -24.13
C ALA A 1004 -44.76 8.20 -24.61
N GLY A 1005 -44.75 7.76 -25.87
CA GLY A 1005 -45.73 6.84 -26.44
C GLY A 1005 -45.63 5.41 -25.93
N ARG A 1006 -44.54 5.06 -25.24
CA ARG A 1006 -44.29 3.72 -24.67
C ARG A 1006 -44.23 3.78 -23.15
N PRO A 1007 -45.30 3.37 -22.46
CA PRO A 1007 -45.39 3.55 -21.01
C PRO A 1007 -44.23 2.92 -20.22
N ALA A 1008 -43.72 1.75 -20.64
CA ALA A 1008 -42.58 1.10 -20.02
C ALA A 1008 -41.26 1.87 -20.23
N ALA A 1009 -41.00 2.39 -21.42
CA ALA A 1009 -39.81 3.19 -21.72
C ALA A 1009 -39.83 4.53 -20.97
N ALA A 1010 -40.98 5.21 -20.94
CA ALA A 1010 -41.17 6.43 -20.17
C ALA A 1010 -40.96 6.20 -18.66
N LEU A 1011 -41.46 5.08 -18.12
CA LEU A 1011 -41.25 4.71 -16.72
C LEU A 1011 -39.77 4.48 -16.43
N GLY A 1012 -39.07 3.72 -17.27
CA GLY A 1012 -37.65 3.43 -17.11
C GLY A 1012 -36.78 4.70 -17.11
N LEU A 1013 -36.98 5.57 -18.10
CA LEU A 1013 -36.24 6.85 -18.20
C LEU A 1013 -36.55 7.80 -17.04
N SER A 1014 -37.83 7.90 -16.64
CA SER A 1014 -38.25 8.76 -15.52
C SER A 1014 -37.67 8.28 -14.20
N ALA A 1015 -37.73 6.98 -13.92
CA ALA A 1015 -37.16 6.40 -12.71
C ALA A 1015 -35.63 6.54 -12.66
N PHE A 1016 -34.95 6.39 -13.81
CA PHE A 1016 -33.52 6.68 -13.92
C PHE A 1016 -33.20 8.12 -13.53
N GLN A 1017 -33.98 9.08 -14.06
CA GLN A 1017 -33.80 10.49 -13.76
C GLN A 1017 -34.03 10.79 -12.26
N MET A 1018 -35.05 10.19 -11.66
CA MET A 1018 -35.34 10.36 -10.23
C MET A 1018 -34.22 9.80 -9.35
N LEU A 1019 -33.74 8.58 -9.63
CA LEU A 1019 -32.60 7.97 -8.92
C LEU A 1019 -31.37 8.88 -8.99
N ARG A 1020 -31.16 9.49 -10.15
CA ARG A 1020 -30.03 10.37 -10.41
C ARG A 1020 -30.13 11.70 -9.68
N TYR A 1021 -31.29 12.35 -9.70
CA TYR A 1021 -31.54 13.57 -8.92
C TYR A 1021 -31.29 13.32 -7.44
N GLN A 1022 -31.81 12.20 -6.92
CA GLN A 1022 -31.66 11.89 -5.50
C GLN A 1022 -30.20 11.59 -5.14
N PHE A 1023 -29.55 10.68 -5.85
CA PHE A 1023 -28.22 10.22 -5.44
C PHE A 1023 -27.09 11.15 -5.87
N TRP A 1024 -26.94 11.41 -7.18
CA TRP A 1024 -25.86 12.24 -7.71
C TRP A 1024 -26.08 13.74 -7.46
N GLY A 1025 -27.35 14.14 -7.45
CA GLY A 1025 -27.75 15.52 -7.18
C GLY A 1025 -27.76 15.82 -5.68
N PHE A 1026 -28.80 15.40 -4.96
CA PHE A 1026 -28.98 15.81 -3.57
C PHE A 1026 -27.99 15.15 -2.62
N VAL A 1027 -27.87 13.82 -2.59
CA VAL A 1027 -27.01 13.13 -1.60
C VAL A 1027 -25.54 13.47 -1.80
N LEU A 1028 -25.00 13.28 -3.01
CA LEU A 1028 -23.56 13.44 -3.27
C LEU A 1028 -23.12 14.91 -3.24
N MET A 1029 -23.92 15.85 -3.76
CA MET A 1029 -23.58 17.27 -3.73
C MET A 1029 -23.69 17.83 -2.31
N THR A 1030 -24.73 17.47 -1.55
CA THR A 1030 -24.84 17.88 -0.14
C THR A 1030 -23.67 17.34 0.68
N PHE A 1031 -23.26 16.09 0.45
CA PHE A 1031 -22.04 15.55 1.05
C PHE A 1031 -20.80 16.37 0.67
N ALA A 1032 -20.61 16.68 -0.61
CA ALA A 1032 -19.47 17.47 -1.07
C ALA A 1032 -19.42 18.88 -0.46
N LEU A 1033 -20.57 19.55 -0.33
CA LEU A 1033 -20.68 20.88 0.24
C LEU A 1033 -20.52 20.87 1.78
N TYR A 1034 -21.11 19.88 2.46
CA TYR A 1034 -21.01 19.75 3.93
C TYR A 1034 -19.69 19.12 4.41
N ALA A 1035 -18.86 18.62 3.49
CA ALA A 1035 -17.60 17.94 3.82
C ALA A 1035 -16.68 18.82 4.68
N LYS A 1036 -16.63 20.14 4.44
CA LYS A 1036 -15.86 21.09 5.24
C LYS A 1036 -16.31 21.11 6.71
N ASN A 1037 -17.62 21.10 6.95
CA ASN A 1037 -18.19 21.13 8.30
C ASN A 1037 -17.97 19.81 9.06
N LEU A 1038 -17.96 18.67 8.35
CA LEU A 1038 -17.58 17.39 8.95
C LEU A 1038 -16.12 17.37 9.41
N VAL A 1039 -15.26 18.19 8.79
CA VAL A 1039 -13.82 18.24 9.11
C VAL A 1039 -13.48 19.26 10.18
N GLN A 1040 -14.19 20.40 10.26
CA GLN A 1040 -13.90 21.48 11.21
C GLN A 1040 -14.36 21.21 12.65
N GLY A 1041 -15.26 20.24 12.88
CA GLY A 1041 -15.87 19.96 14.19
C GLY A 1041 -15.14 18.94 15.08
N GLY A 1042 -13.97 18.46 14.69
CA GLY A 1042 -13.14 17.53 15.49
C GLY A 1042 -11.81 17.23 14.81
N ASN A 1043 -10.96 16.41 15.44
CA ASN A 1043 -9.82 15.72 14.78
C ASN A 1043 -10.38 14.71 13.76
N ALA A 1044 -11.15 15.19 12.78
CA ALA A 1044 -11.86 14.36 11.83
C ALA A 1044 -10.87 13.88 10.77
N ASP A 1045 -10.26 12.76 11.13
CA ASP A 1045 -9.35 11.96 10.36
C ASP A 1045 -9.78 11.80 8.89
N THR A 1046 -8.76 11.70 8.04
CA THR A 1046 -8.77 11.13 6.69
C THR A 1046 -9.62 9.84 6.60
N LEU A 1047 -9.88 9.15 7.73
CA LEU A 1047 -10.88 8.08 7.90
C LEU A 1047 -12.18 8.37 7.19
N SER A 1048 -12.77 9.54 7.43
CA SER A 1048 -14.12 9.90 7.01
C SER A 1048 -14.23 10.01 5.49
N GLN A 1049 -13.21 10.60 4.87
CA GLN A 1049 -13.09 10.83 3.43
C GLN A 1049 -12.76 9.52 2.70
N ILE A 1050 -11.87 8.69 3.28
CA ILE A 1050 -11.49 7.39 2.74
C ILE A 1050 -12.64 6.36 2.91
N LEU A 1051 -13.31 6.29 4.05
CA LEU A 1051 -14.48 5.41 4.30
C LEU A 1051 -15.61 5.69 3.34
N SER A 1052 -15.90 6.97 3.12
CA SER A 1052 -16.99 7.40 2.26
C SER A 1052 -16.72 7.03 0.80
N GLY A 1053 -15.47 7.20 0.34
CA GLY A 1053 -15.06 6.82 -1.01
C GLY A 1053 -14.95 5.30 -1.21
N VAL A 1054 -14.28 4.59 -0.31
CA VAL A 1054 -14.10 3.13 -0.38
C VAL A 1054 -15.42 2.40 -0.13
N GLY A 1055 -16.19 2.80 0.89
CA GLY A 1055 -17.52 2.27 1.17
C GLY A 1055 -18.47 2.47 0.00
N GLY A 1056 -18.46 3.66 -0.64
CA GLY A 1056 -19.21 3.90 -1.86
C GLY A 1056 -18.83 2.97 -3.02
N LEU A 1057 -17.52 2.77 -3.26
CA LEU A 1057 -17.03 1.83 -4.29
C LEU A 1057 -17.46 0.38 -4.02
N VAL A 1058 -17.37 -0.07 -2.77
CA VAL A 1058 -17.82 -1.40 -2.35
C VAL A 1058 -19.34 -1.53 -2.54
N GLY A 1059 -20.12 -0.52 -2.11
CA GLY A 1059 -21.56 -0.47 -2.32
C GLY A 1059 -21.93 -0.59 -3.79
N GLY A 1060 -21.27 0.17 -4.67
CA GLY A 1060 -21.49 0.11 -6.11
C GLY A 1060 -21.12 -1.23 -6.74
N ALA A 1061 -19.97 -1.81 -6.36
CA ALA A 1061 -19.56 -3.14 -6.81
C ALA A 1061 -20.56 -4.23 -6.37
N LEU A 1062 -21.03 -4.19 -5.12
CA LEU A 1062 -22.06 -5.10 -4.62
C LEU A 1062 -23.39 -4.89 -5.35
N GLY A 1063 -23.80 -3.65 -5.61
CA GLY A 1063 -25.01 -3.34 -6.37
C GLY A 1063 -24.98 -3.96 -7.78
N LEU A 1064 -23.85 -3.87 -8.48
CA LEU A 1064 -23.63 -4.50 -9.78
C LEU A 1064 -23.71 -6.03 -9.71
N ILE A 1065 -23.02 -6.64 -8.72
CA ILE A 1065 -23.00 -8.11 -8.55
C ILE A 1065 -24.41 -8.62 -8.24
N VAL A 1066 -25.12 -7.98 -7.32
CA VAL A 1066 -26.48 -8.35 -6.93
C VAL A 1066 -27.44 -8.19 -8.12
N ALA A 1067 -27.33 -7.09 -8.87
CA ALA A 1067 -28.13 -6.88 -10.08
C ALA A 1067 -27.92 -8.01 -11.10
N GLN A 1068 -26.66 -8.32 -11.44
CA GLN A 1068 -26.35 -9.39 -12.40
C GLN A 1068 -26.79 -10.77 -11.92
N ARG A 1069 -26.72 -11.04 -10.61
CA ARG A 1069 -27.12 -12.34 -10.04
C ARG A 1069 -28.64 -12.50 -9.95
N LEU A 1070 -29.38 -11.41 -9.81
CA LEU A 1070 -30.83 -11.42 -9.68
C LEU A 1070 -31.58 -11.16 -11.00
N LYS A 1071 -30.90 -10.71 -12.06
CA LYS A 1071 -31.52 -10.33 -13.33
C LYS A 1071 -32.43 -11.42 -13.92
N ASP A 1072 -32.05 -12.70 -13.80
CA ASP A 1072 -32.79 -13.84 -14.36
C ASP A 1072 -33.87 -14.38 -13.42
N ARG A 1073 -33.90 -13.93 -12.16
CA ARG A 1073 -34.81 -14.44 -11.11
C ARG A 1073 -35.82 -13.43 -10.62
N VAL A 1074 -35.53 -12.14 -10.78
CA VAL A 1074 -36.33 -11.04 -10.25
C VAL A 1074 -36.63 -10.08 -11.39
N PRO A 1075 -37.93 -9.79 -11.66
CA PRO A 1075 -38.30 -8.81 -12.67
C PRO A 1075 -37.61 -7.46 -12.44
N PRO A 1076 -37.06 -6.80 -13.48
CA PRO A 1076 -36.33 -5.54 -13.36
C PRO A 1076 -37.10 -4.47 -12.57
N ILE A 1077 -38.41 -4.38 -12.74
CA ILE A 1077 -39.24 -3.41 -12.02
C ILE A 1077 -39.22 -3.60 -10.49
N ARG A 1078 -39.11 -4.83 -9.99
CA ARG A 1078 -39.03 -5.10 -8.54
C ARG A 1078 -37.68 -4.68 -7.98
N LEU A 1079 -36.60 -4.94 -8.72
CA LEU A 1079 -35.25 -4.50 -8.37
C LEU A 1079 -35.17 -2.96 -8.37
N LEU A 1080 -35.77 -2.31 -9.36
CA LEU A 1080 -35.89 -0.85 -9.44
C LEU A 1080 -36.63 -0.28 -8.22
N LEU A 1081 -37.85 -0.74 -7.93
CA LEU A 1081 -38.62 -0.24 -6.79
C LEU A 1081 -37.92 -0.51 -5.45
N GLY A 1082 -37.28 -1.68 -5.30
CA GLY A 1082 -36.47 -2.00 -4.12
C GLY A 1082 -35.29 -1.04 -3.94
N SER A 1083 -34.58 -0.72 -5.03
CA SER A 1083 -33.45 0.22 -5.00
C SER A 1083 -33.88 1.65 -4.66
N MET A 1084 -34.99 2.13 -5.24
CA MET A 1084 -35.54 3.45 -4.97
C MET A 1084 -36.05 3.56 -3.53
N LEU A 1085 -36.79 2.55 -3.05
CA LEU A 1085 -37.26 2.50 -1.67
C LEU A 1085 -36.08 2.53 -0.69
N LEU A 1086 -35.05 1.72 -0.94
CA LEU A 1086 -33.86 1.65 -0.09
C LEU A 1086 -33.11 2.98 -0.05
N LEU A 1087 -32.90 3.64 -1.21
CA LEU A 1087 -32.24 4.95 -1.27
C LEU A 1087 -33.06 6.03 -0.57
N GLY A 1088 -34.37 6.10 -0.79
CA GLY A 1088 -35.24 7.10 -0.16
C GLY A 1088 -35.30 6.92 1.35
N ALA A 1089 -35.55 5.69 1.81
CA ALA A 1089 -35.59 5.37 3.24
C ALA A 1089 -34.24 5.65 3.91
N ALA A 1090 -33.13 5.25 3.29
CA ALA A 1090 -31.80 5.55 3.82
C ALA A 1090 -31.52 7.05 3.87
N THR A 1091 -31.95 7.83 2.87
CA THR A 1091 -31.75 9.29 2.90
C THR A 1091 -32.58 9.95 4.01
N VAL A 1092 -33.81 9.50 4.25
CA VAL A 1092 -34.63 10.02 5.37
C VAL A 1092 -34.01 9.67 6.73
N VAL A 1093 -33.64 8.41 6.92
CA VAL A 1093 -33.12 7.91 8.21
C VAL A 1093 -31.71 8.45 8.49
N LEU A 1094 -30.80 8.30 7.54
CA LEU A 1094 -29.39 8.68 7.71
C LEU A 1094 -29.14 10.16 7.43
N GLY A 1095 -29.91 10.80 6.56
CA GLY A 1095 -29.73 12.22 6.22
C GLY A 1095 -30.06 13.18 7.35
N GLY A 1096 -30.87 12.75 8.32
CA GLY A 1096 -31.07 13.48 9.58
C GLY A 1096 -29.86 13.41 10.54
N ILE A 1097 -28.95 12.46 10.31
CA ILE A 1097 -27.79 12.18 11.16
C ILE A 1097 -26.55 12.73 10.45
N LEU A 1098 -26.12 13.95 10.78
CA LEU A 1098 -24.95 14.59 10.15
C LEU A 1098 -23.63 14.13 10.77
N THR A 1099 -23.36 12.83 10.73
CA THR A 1099 -22.10 12.22 11.18
C THR A 1099 -21.36 11.59 10.01
N VAL A 1100 -20.05 11.42 10.15
CA VAL A 1100 -19.20 10.71 9.17
C VAL A 1100 -19.75 9.31 8.87
N ALA A 1101 -20.13 8.56 9.91
CA ALA A 1101 -20.62 7.19 9.76
C ALA A 1101 -21.95 7.15 8.98
N ALA A 1102 -22.86 8.10 9.24
CA ALA A 1102 -24.12 8.19 8.53
C ALA A 1102 -23.92 8.57 7.05
N PHE A 1103 -23.03 9.52 6.73
CA PHE A 1103 -22.70 9.83 5.34
C PHE A 1103 -22.01 8.67 4.62
N ALA A 1104 -21.08 7.96 5.28
CA ALA A 1104 -20.44 6.79 4.69
C ALA A 1104 -21.45 5.66 4.38
N ALA A 1105 -22.38 5.40 5.31
CA ALA A 1105 -23.47 4.45 5.11
C ALA A 1105 -24.42 4.92 4.00
N LEU A 1106 -24.76 6.21 3.96
CA LEU A 1106 -25.63 6.78 2.94
C LEU A 1106 -24.99 6.71 1.55
N LEU A 1107 -23.68 6.93 1.43
CA LEU A 1107 -22.94 6.77 0.18
C LEU A 1107 -22.85 5.30 -0.23
N PHE A 1108 -22.55 4.38 0.70
CA PHE A 1108 -22.59 2.94 0.43
C PHE A 1108 -23.95 2.51 -0.13
N VAL A 1109 -25.04 2.84 0.58
CA VAL A 1109 -26.40 2.50 0.17
C VAL A 1109 -26.77 3.21 -1.12
N GLY A 1110 -26.38 4.47 -1.27
CA GLY A 1110 -26.68 5.25 -2.45
C GLY A 1110 -26.00 4.72 -3.71
N PHE A 1111 -24.71 4.35 -3.64
CA PHE A 1111 -24.03 3.70 -4.75
C PHE A 1111 -24.62 2.31 -5.03
N PHE A 1112 -24.89 1.51 -3.99
CA PHE A 1112 -25.54 0.19 -4.12
C PHE A 1112 -26.89 0.29 -4.85
N SER A 1113 -27.78 1.15 -4.34
CA SER A 1113 -29.10 1.38 -4.91
C SER A 1113 -29.03 1.99 -6.30
N PHE A 1114 -28.12 2.93 -6.56
CA PHE A 1114 -27.98 3.55 -7.88
C PHE A 1114 -27.57 2.52 -8.94
N PHE A 1115 -26.56 1.68 -8.68
CA PHE A 1115 -26.13 0.68 -9.66
C PHE A 1115 -27.17 -0.44 -9.85
N LEU A 1116 -27.83 -0.88 -8.77
CA LEU A 1116 -28.93 -1.85 -8.84
C LEU A 1116 -30.13 -1.29 -9.64
N GLY A 1117 -30.53 -0.05 -9.33
CA GLY A 1117 -31.63 0.63 -9.97
C GLY A 1117 -31.36 0.99 -11.43
N LYS A 1118 -30.15 1.49 -11.73
CA LYS A 1118 -29.74 1.86 -13.10
C LYS A 1118 -29.77 0.68 -14.05
N ILE A 1119 -29.22 -0.47 -13.66
CA ILE A 1119 -29.29 -1.69 -14.50
C ILE A 1119 -30.75 -2.01 -14.80
N SER A 1120 -31.60 -1.93 -13.78
CA SER A 1120 -33.03 -2.21 -13.91
C SER A 1120 -33.74 -1.22 -14.84
N THR A 1121 -33.47 0.08 -14.74
CA THR A 1121 -34.06 1.10 -15.63
C THR A 1121 -33.58 0.96 -17.07
N ASP A 1122 -32.31 0.63 -17.26
CA ASP A 1122 -31.72 0.41 -18.58
C ASP A 1122 -32.36 -0.84 -19.23
N THR A 1123 -32.54 -1.93 -18.47
CA THR A 1123 -33.21 -3.14 -18.95
C THR A 1123 -34.66 -2.87 -19.34
N ILE A 1124 -35.46 -2.22 -18.49
CA ILE A 1124 -36.86 -1.89 -18.79
C ILE A 1124 -36.97 -1.06 -20.06
N THR A 1125 -36.12 -0.03 -20.19
CA THR A 1125 -36.16 0.86 -21.35
C THR A 1125 -35.66 0.15 -22.62
N GLN A 1126 -34.64 -0.69 -22.52
CA GLN A 1126 -34.13 -1.46 -23.66
C GLN A 1126 -35.13 -2.51 -24.15
N GLN A 1127 -35.85 -3.19 -23.26
CA GLN A 1127 -36.89 -4.16 -23.61
C GLN A 1127 -38.09 -3.49 -24.27
N ALA A 1128 -38.43 -2.26 -23.87
CA ALA A 1128 -39.57 -1.53 -24.42
C ALA A 1128 -39.28 -0.86 -25.79
N MET A 1129 -38.01 -0.69 -26.18
CA MET A 1129 -37.63 0.09 -27.36
C MET A 1129 -37.28 -0.80 -28.57
N PRO A 1130 -37.76 -0.49 -29.79
CA PRO A 1130 -37.41 -1.23 -31.01
C PRO A 1130 -35.96 -0.95 -31.43
N ASP A 1131 -35.36 -1.90 -32.13
CA ASP A 1131 -33.94 -1.91 -32.50
C ASP A 1131 -33.49 -0.63 -33.22
N ASP A 1132 -34.32 -0.09 -34.11
CA ASP A 1132 -34.04 1.12 -34.89
C ASP A 1132 -34.05 2.42 -34.08
N PHE A 1133 -34.57 2.39 -32.84
CA PHE A 1133 -34.65 3.55 -31.96
C PHE A 1133 -33.68 3.50 -30.77
N ARG A 1134 -32.94 2.40 -30.59
CA ARG A 1134 -31.97 2.24 -29.50
C ARG A 1134 -30.91 3.34 -29.48
N GLY A 1135 -30.36 3.72 -30.64
CA GLY A 1135 -29.37 4.80 -30.77
C GLY A 1135 -29.90 6.20 -30.44
N ARG A 1136 -31.18 6.47 -30.71
CA ARG A 1136 -31.83 7.77 -30.43
C ARG A 1136 -32.21 7.93 -28.96
N ALA A 1137 -32.62 6.84 -28.31
CA ALA A 1137 -32.89 6.82 -26.88
C ALA A 1137 -31.63 7.21 -26.06
N PHE A 1138 -30.43 6.84 -26.51
CA PHE A 1138 -29.18 7.21 -25.83
C PHE A 1138 -28.92 8.72 -25.76
N ALA A 1139 -29.36 9.52 -26.75
CA ALA A 1139 -29.23 10.98 -26.71
C ALA A 1139 -30.12 11.60 -25.60
N LEU A 1140 -31.29 11.01 -25.33
CA LEU A 1140 -32.16 11.42 -24.23
C LEU A 1140 -31.57 11.08 -22.87
N TYR A 1141 -30.92 9.92 -22.77
CA TYR A 1141 -30.18 9.52 -21.57
C TYR A 1141 -29.06 10.51 -21.22
N ASP A 1142 -28.45 11.17 -22.20
CA ASP A 1142 -27.38 12.16 -21.97
C ASP A 1142 -27.92 13.45 -21.38
N ILE A 1143 -29.02 13.94 -21.96
CA ILE A 1143 -29.71 15.12 -21.46
C ILE A 1143 -30.15 14.84 -20.02
N ALA A 1144 -30.76 13.66 -19.78
CA ALA A 1144 -31.11 13.19 -18.45
C ALA A 1144 -29.89 13.10 -17.51
N TYR A 1145 -28.74 12.63 -18.03
CA TYR A 1145 -27.47 12.51 -17.31
C TYR A 1145 -27.03 13.88 -16.76
N ASN A 1146 -27.08 14.91 -17.60
CA ASN A 1146 -26.62 16.24 -17.23
C ASN A 1146 -27.65 16.97 -16.35
N LEU A 1147 -28.94 16.83 -16.65
CA LEU A 1147 -30.01 17.39 -15.81
C LEU A 1147 -29.89 16.93 -14.35
N GLY A 1148 -29.44 15.68 -14.15
CA GLY A 1148 -29.14 15.12 -12.82
C GLY A 1148 -28.21 15.96 -11.95
N PHE A 1149 -27.32 16.76 -12.54
CA PHE A 1149 -26.47 17.72 -11.84
C PHE A 1149 -27.07 19.14 -11.88
N ILE A 1150 -27.63 19.56 -13.01
CA ILE A 1150 -28.12 20.93 -13.21
C ILE A 1150 -29.29 21.27 -12.28
N VAL A 1151 -30.33 20.44 -12.24
CA VAL A 1151 -31.55 20.75 -11.46
C VAL A 1151 -31.23 20.79 -9.96
N PRO A 1152 -30.56 19.78 -9.38
CA PRO A 1152 -30.20 19.81 -7.96
C PRO A 1152 -29.20 20.94 -7.65
N ALA A 1153 -28.23 21.23 -8.52
CA ALA A 1153 -27.31 22.35 -8.31
C ALA A 1153 -28.04 23.71 -8.30
N ALA A 1154 -29.00 23.92 -9.20
CA ALA A 1154 -29.81 25.14 -9.25
C ALA A 1154 -30.70 25.28 -8.00
N ILE A 1155 -31.32 24.18 -7.55
CA ILE A 1155 -32.10 24.18 -6.31
C ILE A 1155 -31.19 24.47 -5.11
N LEU A 1156 -30.07 23.76 -4.98
CA LEU A 1156 -29.10 23.95 -3.90
C LEU A 1156 -28.53 25.36 -3.90
N SER A 1157 -28.27 25.98 -5.06
CA SER A 1157 -27.77 27.37 -5.10
C SER A 1157 -28.72 28.40 -4.50
N VAL A 1158 -30.01 28.05 -4.37
CA VAL A 1158 -31.01 28.92 -3.75
C VAL A 1158 -31.25 28.56 -2.28
N ILE A 1159 -31.30 27.26 -1.96
CA ILE A 1159 -31.73 26.80 -0.62
C ILE A 1159 -30.57 26.48 0.35
N TRP A 1160 -29.34 26.38 -0.17
CA TRP A 1160 -28.15 26.05 0.62
C TRP A 1160 -27.76 27.24 1.49
N ILE A 1161 -27.49 26.95 2.76
CA ILE A 1161 -26.98 27.93 3.72
C ILE A 1161 -25.72 27.33 4.33
N GLU A 1162 -24.58 27.97 4.05
CA GLU A 1162 -23.26 27.50 4.46
C GLU A 1162 -23.19 27.30 5.99
N GLY A 1163 -22.69 26.15 6.43
CA GLY A 1163 -22.51 25.84 7.85
C GLY A 1163 -23.78 25.60 8.68
N ASN A 1164 -24.98 25.65 8.09
CA ASN A 1164 -26.22 25.42 8.83
C ASN A 1164 -26.61 23.93 8.85
N ALA A 1165 -26.25 23.24 9.94
CA ALA A 1165 -26.54 21.83 10.14
C ALA A 1165 -28.05 21.48 10.11
N ALA A 1166 -28.93 22.35 10.65
CA ALA A 1166 -30.37 22.11 10.61
C ALA A 1166 -30.87 22.14 9.16
N ARG A 1167 -30.42 23.12 8.38
CA ARG A 1167 -30.79 23.25 6.97
C ARG A 1167 -30.30 22.07 6.13
N THR A 1168 -29.08 21.58 6.38
CA THR A 1168 -28.55 20.38 5.72
C THR A 1168 -29.38 19.14 6.01
N ARG A 1169 -29.82 18.94 7.27
CA ARG A 1169 -30.73 17.84 7.64
C ARG A 1169 -32.07 17.96 6.92
N GLU A 1170 -32.65 19.16 6.91
CA GLU A 1170 -33.91 19.44 6.20
C GLU A 1170 -33.80 19.08 4.71
N ILE A 1171 -32.72 19.49 4.04
CA ILE A 1171 -32.50 19.20 2.61
C ILE A 1171 -32.46 17.69 2.36
N LEU A 1172 -31.68 16.93 3.14
CA LEU A 1172 -31.55 15.48 2.96
C LEU A 1172 -32.86 14.74 3.30
N VAL A 1173 -33.48 15.07 4.43
CA VAL A 1173 -34.73 14.42 4.87
C VAL A 1173 -35.88 14.74 3.90
N ALA A 1174 -36.03 16.00 3.51
CA ALA A 1174 -37.08 16.42 2.57
C ALA A 1174 -36.86 15.81 1.18
N SER A 1175 -35.64 15.82 0.64
CA SER A 1175 -35.34 15.18 -0.65
C SER A 1175 -35.61 13.66 -0.59
N GLY A 1176 -35.20 12.99 0.48
CA GLY A 1176 -35.51 11.56 0.70
C GLY A 1176 -37.00 11.27 0.79
N ALA A 1177 -37.77 12.10 1.50
CA ALA A 1177 -39.23 11.95 1.62
C ALA A 1177 -39.94 12.18 0.28
N ILE A 1178 -39.57 13.24 -0.45
CA ILE A 1178 -40.07 13.50 -1.81
C ILE A 1178 -39.73 12.32 -2.72
N PHE A 1179 -38.51 11.77 -2.63
CA PHE A 1179 -38.10 10.64 -3.43
C PHE A 1179 -38.89 9.35 -3.11
N LEU A 1180 -39.27 9.12 -1.85
CA LEU A 1180 -40.17 8.02 -1.48
C LEU A 1180 -41.58 8.20 -2.05
N ILE A 1181 -42.10 9.43 -2.08
CA ILE A 1181 -43.38 9.76 -2.75
C ILE A 1181 -43.27 9.46 -4.24
N LEU A 1182 -42.19 9.89 -4.90
CA LEU A 1182 -41.92 9.57 -6.31
C LEU A 1182 -41.79 8.05 -6.54
N THR A 1183 -41.19 7.33 -5.60
CA THR A 1183 -41.12 5.85 -5.64
C THR A 1183 -42.51 5.23 -5.59
N ALA A 1184 -43.42 5.76 -4.75
CA ALA A 1184 -44.81 5.31 -4.70
C ALA A 1184 -45.56 5.60 -6.01
N PHE A 1185 -45.29 6.74 -6.66
CA PHE A 1185 -45.82 7.04 -7.99
C PHE A 1185 -45.31 6.07 -9.05
N VAL A 1186 -44.01 5.74 -9.08
CA VAL A 1186 -43.46 4.72 -9.99
C VAL A 1186 -44.04 3.34 -9.70
N ALA A 1187 -44.29 3.00 -8.44
CA ALA A 1187 -44.97 1.77 -8.06
C ALA A 1187 -46.43 1.73 -8.54
N ALA A 1188 -47.16 2.84 -8.44
CA ALA A 1188 -48.52 2.95 -8.95
C ALA A 1188 -48.56 2.90 -10.49
N TRP A 1189 -47.65 3.61 -11.16
CA TRP A 1189 -47.53 3.59 -12.62
C TRP A 1189 -47.22 2.18 -13.13
N SER A 1190 -46.20 1.51 -12.56
CA SER A 1190 -45.83 0.15 -12.95
C SER A 1190 -46.96 -0.87 -12.77
N ARG A 1191 -47.85 -0.70 -11.77
CA ARG A 1191 -49.04 -1.55 -11.63
C ARG A 1191 -50.02 -1.39 -12.78
N ARG A 1192 -50.19 -0.16 -13.30
CA ARG A 1192 -51.09 0.14 -14.42
C ARG A 1192 -50.57 -0.41 -15.75
N ILE A 1193 -49.24 -0.48 -15.93
CA ILE A 1193 -48.58 -0.90 -17.17
C ILE A 1193 -47.95 -2.29 -17.07
N ARG A 1194 -48.41 -3.14 -16.14
CA ARG A 1194 -47.88 -4.50 -15.93
C ARG A 1194 -47.77 -5.34 -17.21
N PRO A 1195 -48.73 -5.31 -18.15
CA PRO A 1195 -48.62 -6.06 -19.40
C PRO A 1195 -47.40 -5.64 -20.23
N ASP A 1196 -47.06 -4.35 -20.22
CA ASP A 1196 -45.95 -3.76 -20.99
C ASP A 1196 -44.57 -3.99 -20.35
N LEU A 1197 -44.53 -4.54 -19.12
CA LEU A 1197 -43.31 -4.80 -18.35
C LEU A 1197 -42.94 -6.30 -18.31
N ALA A 1198 -43.72 -7.17 -18.95
CA ALA A 1198 -43.45 -8.61 -18.99
C ALA A 1198 -42.22 -8.91 -19.87
N PRO A 1199 -41.42 -9.96 -19.56
CA PRO A 1199 -40.22 -10.27 -20.31
C PRO A 1199 -40.59 -10.64 -21.75
N GLN A 1200 -40.08 -9.91 -22.74
CA GLN A 1200 -40.16 -10.30 -24.16
C GLN A 1200 -39.05 -11.29 -24.56
N ASP A 1201 -38.31 -11.85 -23.60
CA ASP A 1201 -37.36 -12.95 -23.85
C ASP A 1201 -38.07 -14.31 -23.81
N ASP A 1202 -39.00 -14.50 -24.76
CA ASP A 1202 -39.44 -15.82 -25.23
C ASP A 1202 -39.07 -15.99 -26.72
N LEU A 1203 -37.86 -15.57 -27.10
CA LEU A 1203 -37.19 -16.02 -28.34
C LEU A 1203 -36.65 -17.47 -28.23
N VAL A 1204 -37.21 -18.27 -27.32
CA VAL A 1204 -37.12 -19.74 -27.28
C VAL A 1204 -38.52 -20.38 -27.42
N GLY A 1205 -39.57 -19.59 -27.69
CA GLY A 1205 -40.94 -20.10 -27.85
C GLY A 1205 -41.32 -20.56 -29.26
N ASP A 1206 -40.57 -20.16 -30.30
CA ASP A 1206 -40.96 -20.48 -31.69
C ASP A 1206 -40.52 -21.88 -32.15
N GLU A 1207 -39.56 -22.55 -31.48
CA GLU A 1207 -39.28 -23.96 -31.77
C GLU A 1207 -40.43 -24.88 -31.30
N ALA A 1208 -41.12 -24.55 -30.20
CA ALA A 1208 -42.30 -25.31 -29.76
C ALA A 1208 -43.53 -25.04 -30.64
N ALA A 1209 -43.67 -23.83 -31.19
CA ALA A 1209 -44.74 -23.47 -32.12
C ALA A 1209 -44.47 -23.93 -33.56
N GLU A 1210 -43.21 -24.11 -33.97
CA GLU A 1210 -42.84 -24.79 -35.23
C GLU A 1210 -42.93 -26.31 -35.10
N LEU A 1211 -42.52 -26.91 -33.97
CA LEU A 1211 -42.71 -28.35 -33.72
C LEU A 1211 -44.20 -28.73 -33.63
N ALA A 1212 -45.04 -27.88 -33.04
CA ALA A 1212 -46.49 -28.08 -33.03
C ALA A 1212 -47.12 -27.91 -34.42
N ARG A 1213 -46.57 -27.04 -35.28
CA ARG A 1213 -47.02 -26.87 -36.67
C ARG A 1213 -46.47 -27.93 -37.64
N SER A 1214 -45.34 -28.57 -37.33
CA SER A 1214 -44.76 -29.65 -38.14
C SER A 1214 -45.29 -31.05 -37.79
N THR A 1215 -46.08 -31.18 -36.72
CA THR A 1215 -46.79 -32.44 -36.38
C THR A 1215 -48.23 -32.50 -36.89
N GLU A 1216 -48.71 -31.46 -37.57
CA GLU A 1216 -50.04 -31.42 -38.23
C GLU A 1216 -49.98 -31.33 -39.77
N SER A 1217 -48.82 -31.62 -40.38
CA SER A 1217 -48.68 -31.90 -41.82
C SER A 1217 -48.02 -33.25 -42.03
#